data_AF-A0A2G4H8N4-F1
#
_entry.id   AF-A0A2G4H8N4-F1
#
_cell.length_a   1.000
_cell.length_b   1.000
_cell.length_c   1.000
_cell.angle_alpha   90.00
_cell.angle_beta   90.00
_cell.angle_gamma   90.00
#
_symmetry.space_group_name_H-M   'P 1'
#
loop_
_entity.id
_entity.type
_entity.pdbx_description
1 polymer ?
#
loop_
_entity_poly.entity_id
_entity_poly.type
_entity_poly.pdbx_seq_one_letter_code
_entity_poly.pdbx_strand_id
1 'polypeptide(L)'
;MGLSESGKSQNEIIKNTDSTKIKVLGISSQLKGLVNYNAQDSMLLDLESQKVYLYDSAAVIYQATNLNANYIEIDFINGIVSAEAKKDSMGKYIEKAKIIDAEQTFYGQKLAYNFETGKGKITEVNTEEGGGYLLAEAVKKDTSGVIYGFRGQFTTCDKEHPHFAIRAKKMKIIKDDKIVTGPAYLEIMNVPTPLMVPFGFFPNKKGRKSGILVPSYGASPILGFFLKDGGYYFGISDKVDMSIRGDLYSKGSWGAKLFTSYRVRYKYNGNLSLKYSKILTGESEIPSSRVIRNDFFVNWYHTQDPKFNPSIRFSANVNAGTSSYNTFNANNSNDYLSNIFNSNIAASKSWKFGTLAANLRHTQNRATQNVDMTLPQLSFSVNRFYPFKNPNRVTNKWYDKIGVSYISEFQNNLNIGDTSFNREALPYLKTQIRNGIRQSLPIATSFNVLKYFTLTPALAFNSVTQFKSIRKIWDGTTIITDTLNGAKINFDWNASATLSTRIFGMYSLKRTRFSVIRHTLTPNLSLTYMPDFTNPKYGFYNSVQSNSIGGITKYSIYEGGIYGSSATGKLGMVGINILNALEGKQRLKPMDTTGVQQRVSLIDALNLSMNYNIMADHFNWSNITGGFRTKLFKKIDLNANFVADPYKMTAEGIRIERFEWRDKKRLARLKGANIIIGTSLRKGGISATTRRTSSRGTDAELNMLNTNPNGYVDFNIPWSLNFGFTLNWSKPLLTETFSQSINLSGDLNVTPKWKVGFDSNYDLQHGQFAYTSLNVYRDLHCWELQFNWIPFGFRQSYNITLNVKSAVLQDLKLTRKRDWYDFSGN
;
A
#
# COMPACT_ATOMS: atom_id res chain seq x y z
N MET A 1 -40.65 32.16 27.12
CA MET A 1 -40.19 32.20 25.71
C MET A 1 -40.30 30.76 25.19
N GLY A 2 -41.45 30.26 24.74
CA GLY A 2 -42.45 30.84 23.83
C GLY A 2 -42.02 30.47 22.40
N LEU A 3 -42.74 29.69 21.59
CA LEU A 3 -44.17 29.41 21.53
C LEU A 3 -44.43 28.03 20.89
N SER A 4 -45.53 27.42 21.33
CA SER A 4 -46.24 26.31 20.73
C SER A 4 -47.61 26.78 20.24
N GLU A 5 -48.22 25.94 19.39
CA GLU A 5 -49.65 25.74 19.14
C GLU A 5 -50.36 26.37 17.93
N SER A 6 -51.23 25.50 17.43
CA SER A 6 -52.22 25.52 16.35
C SER A 6 -53.16 26.72 16.30
N GLY A 7 -53.62 27.07 15.09
CA GLY A 7 -54.76 27.96 14.89
C GLY A 7 -55.33 27.86 13.48
N LYS A 8 -56.63 27.57 13.42
CA LYS A 8 -57.54 27.43 12.26
C LYS A 8 -57.53 28.66 11.33
N SER A 9 -57.71 28.46 10.02
CA SER A 9 -58.41 29.43 9.14
C SER A 9 -59.69 28.75 8.62
N GLN A 10 -60.78 28.84 9.38
CA GLN A 10 -61.95 29.67 9.06
C GLN A 10 -62.49 29.47 7.62
N ASN A 11 -63.52 28.63 7.56
CA ASN A 11 -64.55 28.67 6.52
C ASN A 11 -65.33 29.99 6.66
N GLU A 12 -65.19 30.89 5.70
CA GLU A 12 -66.22 31.88 5.41
C GLU A 12 -66.83 31.56 4.05
N ILE A 13 -68.05 31.03 4.10
CA ILE A 13 -68.94 30.91 2.94
C ILE A 13 -69.60 32.28 2.79
N ILE A 14 -69.09 33.12 1.90
CA ILE A 14 -69.84 34.28 1.42
C ILE A 14 -70.86 33.74 0.41
N LYS A 15 -72.11 33.62 0.85
CA LYS A 15 -73.27 33.43 0.00
C LYS A 15 -73.52 34.72 -0.79
N ASN A 16 -73.13 34.75 -2.05
CA ASN A 16 -73.83 35.58 -3.04
C ASN A 16 -74.79 34.67 -3.81
N THR A 17 -76.07 34.82 -3.49
CA THR A 17 -77.17 34.37 -4.34
C THR A 17 -77.25 35.32 -5.53
N ASP A 18 -76.79 34.87 -6.69
CA ASP A 18 -77.19 35.44 -7.97
C ASP A 18 -77.88 34.37 -8.82
N SER A 19 -78.97 34.79 -9.43
CA SER A 19 -80.03 33.97 -10.00
C SER A 19 -79.73 33.58 -11.44
N THR A 20 -78.95 32.51 -11.64
CA THR A 20 -79.06 31.68 -12.84
C THR A 20 -78.81 30.23 -12.47
N LYS A 21 -79.80 29.36 -12.71
CA LYS A 21 -79.59 27.90 -12.68
C LYS A 21 -78.68 27.51 -13.85
N ILE A 22 -77.37 27.60 -13.66
CA ILE A 22 -76.43 26.93 -14.56
C ILE A 22 -76.51 25.44 -14.23
N LYS A 23 -77.03 24.67 -15.18
CA LYS A 23 -76.90 23.21 -15.19
C LYS A 23 -75.41 22.92 -15.21
N VAL A 24 -74.83 22.53 -14.07
CA VAL A 24 -73.45 22.04 -14.02
C VAL A 24 -73.42 20.78 -14.88
N LEU A 25 -72.95 20.93 -16.12
CA LEU A 25 -72.51 19.80 -16.92
C LEU A 25 -71.38 19.15 -16.12
N GLY A 26 -71.63 17.98 -15.56
CA GLY A 26 -70.62 17.20 -14.88
C GLY A 26 -69.50 16.90 -15.86
N ILE A 27 -68.39 17.61 -15.75
CA ILE A 27 -67.15 17.31 -16.46
C ILE A 27 -66.62 16.03 -15.82
N SER A 28 -66.80 14.90 -16.49
CA SER A 28 -66.22 13.62 -16.08
C SER A 28 -64.72 13.64 -16.35
N SER A 29 -63.94 14.19 -15.41
CA SER A 29 -62.48 14.08 -15.50
C SER A 29 -62.02 12.73 -14.96
N GLN A 30 -61.09 12.10 -15.67
CA GLN A 30 -60.37 10.92 -15.17
C GLN A 30 -59.34 11.29 -14.07
N LEU A 31 -59.01 12.58 -13.89
CA LEU A 31 -58.00 13.01 -12.92
C LEU A 31 -58.55 13.02 -11.48
N LYS A 32 -57.80 12.43 -10.55
CA LYS A 32 -58.20 12.23 -9.15
C LYS A 32 -57.80 13.37 -8.20
N GLY A 33 -57.06 14.36 -8.68
CA GLY A 33 -56.51 15.45 -7.87
C GLY A 33 -56.47 16.80 -8.58
N LEU A 34 -56.12 17.85 -7.84
CA LEU A 34 -56.00 19.20 -8.37
C LEU A 34 -54.82 19.30 -9.36
N VAL A 35 -55.07 19.81 -10.57
CA VAL A 35 -54.04 20.15 -11.55
C VAL A 35 -53.77 21.65 -11.45
N ASN A 36 -52.56 22.03 -11.03
CA ASN A 36 -52.13 23.42 -11.04
C ASN A 36 -51.45 23.72 -12.37
N TYR A 37 -51.94 24.71 -13.11
CA TYR A 37 -51.36 25.10 -14.38
C TYR A 37 -51.22 26.62 -14.47
N ASN A 38 -50.16 27.06 -15.16
CA ASN A 38 -49.85 28.46 -15.40
C ASN A 38 -49.24 28.61 -16.80
N ALA A 39 -49.46 29.77 -17.43
CA ALA A 39 -48.90 30.15 -18.71
C ALA A 39 -48.54 31.64 -18.67
N GLN A 40 -47.46 32.04 -19.33
CA GLN A 40 -47.00 33.42 -19.31
C GLN A 40 -47.75 34.30 -20.31
N ASP A 41 -48.05 33.78 -21.50
CA ASP A 41 -48.72 34.54 -22.56
C ASP A 41 -50.25 34.37 -22.50
N SER A 42 -50.73 33.17 -22.77
CA SER A 42 -52.16 32.93 -22.92
C SER A 42 -52.60 31.50 -22.55
N MET A 43 -53.87 31.36 -22.19
CA MET A 43 -54.52 30.08 -21.90
C MET A 43 -55.84 30.00 -22.66
N LEU A 44 -56.07 28.88 -23.35
CA LEU A 44 -57.33 28.61 -24.04
C LEU A 44 -57.99 27.37 -23.45
N LEU A 45 -59.20 27.55 -22.92
CA LEU A 45 -60.02 26.47 -22.38
C LEU A 45 -61.09 26.10 -23.39
N ASP A 46 -61.00 24.90 -23.94
CA ASP A 46 -62.06 24.30 -24.75
C ASP A 46 -62.92 23.40 -23.85
N LEU A 47 -64.08 23.91 -23.46
CA LEU A 47 -65.01 23.21 -22.57
C LEU A 47 -65.76 22.07 -23.27
N GLU A 48 -65.90 22.11 -24.60
CA GLU A 48 -66.61 21.09 -25.37
C GLU A 48 -65.73 19.84 -25.52
N SER A 49 -64.46 20.03 -25.88
CA SER A 49 -63.48 18.93 -25.93
C SER A 49 -62.78 18.64 -24.59
N GLN A 50 -63.07 19.43 -23.55
CA GLN A 50 -62.45 19.37 -22.23
C GLN A 50 -60.91 19.40 -22.29
N LYS A 51 -60.38 20.36 -23.05
CA LYS A 51 -58.95 20.59 -23.24
C LYS A 51 -58.51 21.96 -22.75
N VAL A 52 -57.28 22.03 -22.24
CA VAL A 52 -56.64 23.29 -21.87
C VAL A 52 -55.31 23.41 -22.61
N TYR A 53 -55.13 24.55 -23.27
CA TYR A 53 -53.95 24.90 -24.04
C TYR A 53 -53.23 26.05 -23.34
N LEU A 54 -51.94 25.89 -23.09
CA LEU A 54 -51.10 26.83 -22.35
C LEU A 54 -49.94 27.27 -23.25
N TYR A 55 -49.78 28.58 -23.41
CA TYR A 55 -48.80 29.18 -24.32
C TYR A 55 -47.76 30.03 -23.59
N ASP A 56 -46.51 29.88 -24.03
CA ASP A 56 -45.28 30.52 -23.55
C ASP A 56 -44.97 30.27 -22.07
N SER A 57 -43.78 29.70 -21.81
CA SER A 57 -43.31 29.33 -20.46
C SER A 57 -44.36 28.61 -19.60
N ALA A 58 -45.15 27.72 -20.21
CA ALA A 58 -46.21 26.99 -19.55
C ALA A 58 -45.67 25.99 -18.52
N ALA A 59 -46.36 25.90 -17.39
CA ALA A 59 -46.05 24.97 -16.31
C ALA A 59 -47.31 24.24 -15.86
N VAL A 60 -47.23 22.91 -15.73
CA VAL A 60 -48.30 22.04 -15.20
C VAL A 60 -47.74 21.19 -14.08
N ILE A 61 -48.37 21.27 -12.92
CA ILE A 61 -48.03 20.52 -11.72
C ILE A 61 -49.23 19.64 -11.35
N TYR A 62 -49.00 18.33 -11.31
CA TYR A 62 -49.98 17.34 -10.88
C TYR A 62 -49.27 16.32 -9.97
N GLN A 63 -49.67 16.30 -8.69
CA GLN A 63 -49.02 15.48 -7.65
C GLN A 63 -47.50 15.72 -7.57
N ALA A 64 -46.68 14.69 -7.82
CA ALA A 64 -45.22 14.78 -7.83
C ALA A 64 -44.63 15.08 -9.24
N THR A 65 -45.49 15.27 -10.24
CA THR A 65 -45.08 15.54 -11.62
C THR A 65 -45.12 17.03 -11.91
N ASN A 66 -44.01 17.57 -12.40
CA ASN A 66 -43.87 18.95 -12.82
C ASN A 66 -43.42 19.01 -14.28
N LEU A 67 -44.22 19.61 -15.14
CA LEU A 67 -43.98 19.73 -16.57
C LEU A 67 -43.83 21.21 -16.95
N ASN A 68 -42.71 21.57 -17.57
CA ASN A 68 -42.41 22.90 -18.08
C ASN A 68 -42.11 22.84 -19.57
N ALA A 69 -42.78 23.65 -20.39
CA ALA A 69 -42.53 23.73 -21.83
C ALA A 69 -43.03 25.06 -22.41
N ASN A 70 -42.76 25.30 -23.68
CA ASN A 70 -43.27 26.50 -24.36
C ASN A 70 -44.76 26.38 -24.71
N TYR A 71 -45.21 25.17 -25.05
CA TYR A 71 -46.61 24.86 -25.28
C TYR A 71 -47.00 23.59 -24.52
N ILE A 72 -48.12 23.62 -23.81
CA ILE A 72 -48.68 22.45 -23.12
C ILE A 72 -50.17 22.32 -23.45
N GLU A 73 -50.59 21.12 -23.84
CA GLU A 73 -51.99 20.72 -24.04
C GLU A 73 -52.37 19.69 -22.97
N ILE A 74 -53.45 19.93 -22.25
CA ILE A 74 -54.02 19.03 -21.25
C ILE A 74 -55.36 18.52 -21.76
N ASP A 75 -55.50 17.21 -21.92
CA ASP A 75 -56.74 16.51 -22.23
C ASP A 75 -57.30 15.88 -20.95
N PHE A 76 -58.40 16.43 -20.42
CA PHE A 76 -59.01 15.98 -19.17
C PHE A 76 -59.85 14.71 -19.32
N ILE A 77 -60.28 14.36 -20.54
CA ILE A 77 -61.06 13.14 -20.85
C ILE A 77 -60.13 11.93 -20.80
N ASN A 78 -58.99 12.02 -21.48
CA ASN A 78 -58.02 10.92 -21.59
C ASN A 78 -56.93 10.97 -20.52
N GLY A 79 -56.86 12.05 -19.73
CA GLY A 79 -55.83 12.28 -18.72
C GLY A 79 -54.42 12.43 -19.32
N ILE A 80 -54.30 12.92 -20.56
CA ILE A 80 -53.03 13.05 -21.28
C ILE A 80 -52.58 14.51 -21.24
N VAL A 81 -51.33 14.74 -20.86
CA VAL A 81 -50.63 16.02 -21.05
C VAL A 81 -49.61 15.88 -22.17
N SER A 82 -49.67 16.79 -23.14
CA SER A 82 -48.70 16.89 -24.23
C SER A 82 -47.95 18.21 -24.13
N ALA A 83 -46.65 18.20 -24.41
CA ALA A 83 -45.80 19.38 -24.38
C ALA A 83 -44.87 19.45 -25.60
N GLU A 84 -44.67 20.66 -26.12
CA GLU A 84 -43.76 20.93 -27.24
C GLU A 84 -42.75 22.04 -26.87
N ALA A 85 -41.51 21.83 -27.32
CA ALA A 85 -40.39 22.75 -27.16
C ALA A 85 -40.50 23.99 -28.08
N LYS A 86 -39.91 25.11 -27.65
CA LYS A 86 -39.88 26.37 -28.43
C LYS A 86 -39.00 26.22 -29.66
N LYS A 87 -39.45 26.73 -30.82
CA LYS A 87 -38.67 26.78 -32.09
C LYS A 87 -38.15 28.20 -32.35
N ASP A 88 -36.94 28.31 -32.92
CA ASP A 88 -36.44 29.55 -33.47
C ASP A 88 -37.03 29.87 -34.85
N SER A 89 -36.69 31.04 -35.38
CA SER A 89 -37.08 31.50 -36.72
C SER A 89 -36.57 30.61 -37.87
N MET A 90 -35.66 29.68 -37.60
CA MET A 90 -35.12 28.70 -38.55
C MET A 90 -35.70 27.28 -38.30
N GLY A 91 -36.67 27.14 -37.39
CA GLY A 91 -37.33 25.86 -37.06
C GLY A 91 -36.54 24.95 -36.13
N LYS A 92 -35.42 25.40 -35.54
CA LYS A 92 -34.62 24.64 -34.58
C LYS A 92 -35.16 24.82 -33.16
N TYR A 93 -35.27 23.73 -32.41
CA TYR A 93 -35.74 23.77 -31.03
C TYR A 93 -34.68 24.41 -30.10
N ILE A 94 -35.07 25.44 -29.34
CA ILE A 94 -34.18 26.21 -28.45
C ILE A 94 -34.42 25.87 -26.96
N GLU A 95 -35.69 25.78 -26.55
CA GLU A 95 -36.09 25.50 -25.17
C GLU A 95 -36.82 24.17 -25.09
N LYS A 96 -36.10 23.13 -24.66
CA LYS A 96 -36.62 21.76 -24.54
C LYS A 96 -37.70 21.68 -23.46
N ALA A 97 -38.74 20.89 -23.70
CA ALA A 97 -39.71 20.53 -22.68
C ALA A 97 -39.03 19.73 -21.57
N LYS A 98 -39.30 20.08 -20.32
CA LYS A 98 -38.75 19.47 -19.11
C LYS A 98 -39.87 18.84 -18.31
N ILE A 99 -39.76 17.55 -18.00
CA ILE A 99 -40.62 16.87 -17.04
C ILE A 99 -39.79 16.39 -15.86
N ILE A 100 -40.31 16.62 -14.65
CA ILE A 100 -39.81 16.07 -13.41
C ILE A 100 -40.90 15.10 -12.93
N ASP A 101 -40.58 13.81 -12.83
CA ASP A 101 -41.47 12.77 -12.32
C ASP A 101 -40.78 12.15 -11.09
N ALA A 102 -41.25 12.53 -9.90
CA ALA A 102 -40.63 12.25 -8.60
C ALA A 102 -39.17 12.75 -8.53
N GLU A 103 -38.18 11.86 -8.71
CA GLU A 103 -36.74 12.18 -8.66
C GLU A 103 -36.09 12.23 -10.05
N GLN A 104 -36.81 11.88 -11.11
CA GLN A 104 -36.26 11.79 -12.47
C GLN A 104 -36.58 13.04 -13.28
N THR A 105 -35.57 13.58 -13.97
CA THR A 105 -35.74 14.70 -14.88
C THR A 105 -35.49 14.26 -16.31
N PHE A 106 -36.44 14.51 -17.20
CA PHE A 106 -36.29 14.25 -18.63
C PHE A 106 -36.43 15.56 -19.40
N TYR A 107 -35.58 15.71 -20.42
CA TYR A 107 -35.64 16.81 -21.38
C TYR A 107 -35.94 16.24 -22.77
N GLY A 108 -36.84 16.87 -23.52
CA GLY A 108 -37.19 16.43 -24.87
C GLY A 108 -37.81 17.51 -25.75
N GLN A 109 -38.02 17.20 -27.03
CA GLN A 109 -38.67 18.11 -27.99
C GLN A 109 -40.19 18.03 -27.90
N LYS A 110 -40.75 16.82 -27.97
CA LYS A 110 -42.17 16.54 -27.76
C LYS A 110 -42.34 15.50 -26.69
N LEU A 111 -43.27 15.75 -25.79
CA LEU A 111 -43.60 14.90 -24.66
C LEU A 111 -45.10 14.64 -24.65
N ALA A 112 -45.51 13.40 -24.37
CA ALA A 112 -46.87 13.04 -24.04
C ALA A 112 -46.83 12.14 -22.79
N TYR A 113 -47.62 12.47 -21.77
CA TYR A 113 -47.66 11.74 -20.50
C TYR A 113 -49.09 11.56 -20.05
N ASN A 114 -49.46 10.35 -19.64
CA ASN A 114 -50.78 10.08 -19.11
C ASN A 114 -50.71 10.08 -17.57
N PHE A 115 -51.40 11.04 -16.94
CA PHE A 115 -51.36 11.28 -15.50
C PHE A 115 -51.94 10.15 -14.65
N GLU A 116 -52.83 9.31 -15.19
CA GLU A 116 -53.39 8.17 -14.47
C GLU A 116 -52.49 6.93 -14.51
N THR A 117 -52.05 6.56 -15.72
CA THR A 117 -51.32 5.30 -15.96
C THR A 117 -49.81 5.45 -15.79
N GLY A 118 -49.30 6.67 -15.72
CA GLY A 118 -47.86 6.96 -15.69
C GLY A 118 -47.12 6.64 -16.99
N LYS A 119 -47.85 6.29 -18.07
CA LYS A 119 -47.27 6.04 -19.39
C LYS A 119 -46.79 7.35 -20.00
N GLY A 120 -45.52 7.38 -20.41
CA GLY A 120 -44.91 8.55 -21.05
C GLY A 120 -44.28 8.20 -22.38
N LYS A 121 -44.31 9.12 -23.34
CA LYS A 121 -43.53 9.07 -24.57
C LYS A 121 -42.83 10.41 -24.75
N ILE A 122 -41.53 10.38 -24.99
CA ILE A 122 -40.72 11.58 -25.19
C ILE A 122 -39.85 11.39 -26.43
N THR A 123 -39.72 12.42 -27.24
CA THR A 123 -38.86 12.46 -28.44
C THR A 123 -37.61 13.28 -28.15
N GLU A 124 -36.46 12.80 -28.64
CA GLU A 124 -35.12 13.29 -28.35
C GLU A 124 -34.84 13.50 -26.85
N VAL A 125 -34.86 12.40 -26.11
CA VAL A 125 -34.58 12.43 -24.68
C VAL A 125 -33.11 12.62 -24.41
N ASN A 126 -32.80 13.53 -23.49
CA ASN A 126 -31.55 13.52 -22.75
C ASN A 126 -31.87 13.32 -21.26
N THR A 127 -31.28 12.28 -20.66
CA THR A 127 -31.43 11.99 -19.22
C THR A 127 -30.12 11.51 -18.62
N GLU A 128 -29.90 11.81 -17.35
CA GLU A 128 -28.74 11.36 -16.58
C GLU A 128 -29.18 10.18 -15.68
N GLU A 129 -28.61 9.00 -15.91
CA GLU A 129 -28.99 7.77 -15.19
C GLU A 129 -27.75 6.92 -14.90
N GLY A 130 -27.61 6.42 -13.67
CA GLY A 130 -26.56 5.45 -13.31
C GLY A 130 -25.12 5.98 -13.41
N GLY A 131 -24.90 7.30 -13.37
CA GLY A 131 -23.57 7.91 -13.51
C GLY A 131 -23.11 8.14 -14.95
N GLY A 132 -24.03 8.08 -15.92
CA GLY A 132 -23.82 8.46 -17.32
C GLY A 132 -25.02 9.17 -17.92
N TYR A 133 -24.84 9.70 -19.13
CA TYR A 133 -25.86 10.33 -19.95
C TYR A 133 -26.42 9.33 -20.95
N LEU A 134 -27.75 9.29 -21.01
CA LEU A 134 -28.51 8.51 -21.95
C LEU A 134 -29.23 9.46 -22.90
N LEU A 135 -28.90 9.37 -24.18
CA LEU A 135 -29.59 10.12 -25.22
C LEU A 135 -30.34 9.13 -26.12
N ALA A 136 -31.59 9.41 -26.47
CA ALA A 136 -32.37 8.54 -27.35
C ALA A 136 -33.35 9.33 -28.21
N GLU A 137 -33.53 8.90 -29.46
CA GLU A 137 -34.44 9.54 -30.42
C GLU A 137 -35.90 9.44 -29.96
N ALA A 138 -36.29 8.32 -29.36
CA ALA A 138 -37.59 8.17 -28.73
C ALA A 138 -37.49 7.30 -27.49
N VAL A 139 -38.21 7.71 -26.44
CA VAL A 139 -38.30 6.98 -25.17
C VAL A 139 -39.76 6.74 -24.83
N LYS A 140 -40.05 5.55 -24.32
CA LYS A 140 -41.36 5.16 -23.81
C LYS A 140 -41.23 4.64 -22.39
N LYS A 141 -42.03 5.16 -21.46
CA LYS A 141 -42.20 4.65 -20.10
C LYS A 141 -43.48 3.81 -20.05
N ASP A 142 -43.39 2.58 -19.51
CA ASP A 142 -44.56 1.73 -19.27
C ASP A 142 -45.15 1.94 -17.86
N THR A 143 -46.28 1.28 -17.58
CA THR A 143 -47.00 1.34 -16.29
C THR A 143 -46.19 0.78 -15.12
N SER A 144 -45.19 -0.07 -15.41
CA SER A 144 -44.30 -0.66 -14.40
C SER A 144 -43.10 0.24 -14.10
N GLY A 145 -43.01 1.41 -14.77
CA GLY A 145 -41.89 2.33 -14.65
C GLY A 145 -40.65 1.93 -15.45
N VAL A 146 -40.74 0.93 -16.33
CA VAL A 146 -39.63 0.53 -17.21
C VAL A 146 -39.56 1.48 -18.40
N ILE A 147 -38.34 1.89 -18.73
CA ILE A 147 -38.07 2.84 -19.78
C ILE A 147 -37.48 2.09 -20.99
N TYR A 148 -38.07 2.28 -22.16
CA TYR A 148 -37.59 1.73 -23.43
C TYR A 148 -37.09 2.86 -24.31
N GLY A 149 -35.84 2.76 -24.77
CA GLY A 149 -35.24 3.70 -25.71
C GLY A 149 -35.12 3.10 -27.10
N PHE A 150 -35.44 3.90 -28.12
CA PHE A 150 -35.20 3.60 -29.52
C PHE A 150 -34.08 4.49 -30.06
N ARG A 151 -33.12 3.88 -30.77
CA ARG A 151 -31.88 4.52 -31.26
C ARG A 151 -31.23 5.38 -30.19
N GLY A 152 -30.85 4.72 -29.10
CA GLY A 152 -30.20 5.39 -27.99
C GLY A 152 -28.69 5.23 -28.00
N GLN A 153 -28.04 6.14 -27.28
CA GLN A 153 -26.62 6.18 -27.05
C GLN A 153 -26.37 6.38 -25.55
N PHE A 154 -25.45 5.60 -24.98
CA PHE A 154 -25.03 5.71 -23.60
C PHE A 154 -23.58 6.20 -23.53
N THR A 155 -23.32 7.24 -22.74
CA THR A 155 -22.00 7.86 -22.59
C THR A 155 -21.78 8.37 -21.18
N THR A 156 -20.55 8.50 -20.73
CA THR A 156 -20.20 9.20 -19.47
C THR A 156 -19.64 10.59 -19.73
N CYS A 157 -19.70 11.06 -20.98
CA CYS A 157 -19.32 12.40 -21.40
C CYS A 157 -20.52 13.34 -21.28
N ASP A 158 -20.35 14.41 -20.51
CA ASP A 158 -21.32 15.49 -20.27
C ASP A 158 -21.39 16.53 -21.40
N LYS A 159 -20.53 16.41 -22.41
CA LYS A 159 -20.60 17.26 -23.61
C LYS A 159 -21.76 16.89 -24.53
N GLU A 160 -22.36 17.89 -25.17
CA GLU A 160 -23.43 17.75 -26.15
C GLU A 160 -23.06 16.80 -27.31
N HIS A 161 -21.82 16.90 -27.80
CA HIS A 161 -21.21 15.90 -28.67
C HIS A 161 -20.26 15.04 -27.83
N PRO A 162 -20.69 13.84 -27.40
CA PRO A 162 -19.88 13.02 -26.53
C PRO A 162 -18.65 12.49 -27.27
N HIS A 163 -17.48 12.48 -26.63
CA HIS A 163 -16.25 11.96 -27.24
C HIS A 163 -16.34 10.46 -27.56
N PHE A 164 -17.23 9.72 -26.89
CA PHE A 164 -17.52 8.33 -27.18
C PHE A 164 -18.95 8.00 -26.73
N ALA A 165 -19.59 7.03 -27.38
CA ALA A 165 -20.88 6.51 -26.95
C ALA A 165 -21.07 5.05 -27.37
N ILE A 166 -21.83 4.30 -26.57
CA ILE A 166 -22.30 2.96 -26.94
C ILE A 166 -23.68 3.12 -27.57
N ARG A 167 -23.79 2.88 -28.87
CA ARG A 167 -25.04 3.02 -29.62
C ARG A 167 -25.77 1.71 -29.72
N ALA A 168 -27.08 1.73 -29.50
CA ALA A 168 -27.96 0.58 -29.68
C ALA A 168 -29.31 1.00 -30.27
N LYS A 169 -29.86 0.18 -31.17
CA LYS A 169 -31.18 0.44 -31.78
C LYS A 169 -32.32 0.33 -30.76
N LYS A 170 -32.20 -0.58 -29.79
CA LYS A 170 -33.20 -0.83 -28.74
C LYS A 170 -32.51 -0.97 -27.40
N MET A 171 -33.06 -0.33 -26.38
CA MET A 171 -32.59 -0.41 -25.00
C MET A 171 -33.77 -0.48 -24.03
N LYS A 172 -33.59 -1.22 -22.94
CA LYS A 172 -34.53 -1.39 -21.84
C LYS A 172 -33.81 -1.02 -20.55
N ILE A 173 -34.34 -0.04 -19.83
CA ILE A 173 -33.76 0.52 -18.62
C ILE A 173 -34.73 0.21 -17.48
N ILE A 174 -34.25 -0.56 -16.52
CA ILE A 174 -34.95 -0.89 -15.29
C ILE A 174 -34.24 -0.12 -14.18
N LYS A 175 -34.96 0.82 -13.54
CA LYS A 175 -34.41 1.67 -12.48
C LYS A 175 -33.82 0.81 -11.35
N ASP A 176 -32.65 1.20 -10.85
CA ASP A 176 -31.95 0.56 -9.73
C ASP A 176 -31.69 -0.96 -9.89
N ASP A 177 -31.61 -1.47 -11.13
CA ASP A 177 -31.27 -2.87 -11.42
C ASP A 177 -30.30 -3.02 -12.60
N LYS A 178 -30.74 -2.73 -13.83
CA LYS A 178 -29.95 -2.92 -15.05
C LYS A 178 -30.47 -2.16 -16.28
N ILE A 179 -29.57 -1.91 -17.21
CA ILE A 179 -29.81 -1.49 -18.59
C ILE A 179 -29.44 -2.66 -19.50
N VAL A 180 -30.38 -3.08 -20.36
CA VAL A 180 -30.19 -4.13 -21.35
C VAL A 180 -30.34 -3.52 -22.74
N THR A 181 -29.37 -3.73 -23.61
CA THR A 181 -29.42 -3.26 -25.00
C THR A 181 -29.51 -4.44 -25.96
N GLY A 182 -30.12 -4.22 -27.13
CA GLY A 182 -29.90 -5.09 -28.28
C GLY A 182 -28.45 -4.99 -28.81
N PRO A 183 -28.19 -5.41 -30.06
CA PRO A 183 -26.89 -5.26 -30.68
C PRO A 183 -26.41 -3.81 -30.56
N ALA A 184 -25.21 -3.66 -30.00
CA ALA A 184 -24.63 -2.37 -29.69
C ALA A 184 -23.20 -2.29 -30.21
N TYR A 185 -22.78 -1.10 -30.60
CA TYR A 185 -21.40 -0.85 -31.03
C TYR A 185 -20.84 0.39 -30.34
N LEU A 186 -19.53 0.39 -30.16
CA LEU A 186 -18.82 1.54 -29.63
C LEU A 186 -18.54 2.53 -30.76
N GLU A 187 -18.83 3.79 -30.51
CA GLU A 187 -18.49 4.93 -31.35
C GLU A 187 -17.52 5.84 -30.60
N ILE A 188 -16.45 6.28 -31.28
CA ILE A 188 -15.47 7.22 -30.73
C ILE A 188 -15.38 8.40 -31.69
N MET A 189 -15.55 9.63 -31.20
CA MET A 189 -15.52 10.85 -32.00
C MET A 189 -16.43 10.78 -33.25
N ASN A 190 -17.65 10.25 -33.09
CA ASN A 190 -18.61 9.99 -34.16
C ASN A 190 -18.16 8.98 -35.24
N VAL A 191 -17.10 8.21 -34.98
CA VAL A 191 -16.63 7.12 -35.86
C VAL A 191 -17.02 5.77 -35.26
N PRO A 192 -17.87 4.97 -35.94
CA PRO A 192 -18.20 3.62 -35.50
C PRO A 192 -16.94 2.75 -35.48
N THR A 193 -16.72 2.07 -34.36
CA THR A 193 -15.64 1.08 -34.25
C THR A 193 -16.18 -0.32 -34.60
N PRO A 194 -15.33 -1.25 -35.06
CA PRO A 194 -15.74 -2.64 -35.30
C PRO A 194 -16.09 -3.41 -34.01
N LEU A 195 -15.95 -2.79 -32.83
CA LEU A 195 -16.31 -3.37 -31.54
C LEU A 195 -17.84 -3.38 -31.38
N MET A 196 -18.44 -4.49 -31.79
CA MET A 196 -19.86 -4.77 -31.62
C MET A 196 -20.10 -5.87 -30.58
N VAL A 197 -21.17 -5.73 -29.81
CA VAL A 197 -21.67 -6.75 -28.89
C VAL A 197 -23.10 -7.14 -29.30
N PRO A 198 -23.47 -8.43 -29.22
CA PRO A 198 -24.81 -8.88 -29.61
C PRO A 198 -25.90 -8.33 -28.67
N PHE A 199 -25.54 -8.05 -27.43
CA PHE A 199 -26.35 -7.35 -26.44
C PHE A 199 -25.42 -6.72 -25.39
N GLY A 200 -25.86 -5.61 -24.81
CA GLY A 200 -25.17 -4.94 -23.70
C GLY A 200 -25.92 -5.17 -22.40
N PHE A 201 -25.19 -5.41 -21.31
CA PHE A 201 -25.74 -5.53 -19.96
C PHE A 201 -24.97 -4.61 -19.03
N PHE A 202 -25.59 -3.50 -18.61
CA PHE A 202 -24.97 -2.49 -17.76
C PHE A 202 -25.76 -2.38 -16.45
N PRO A 203 -25.23 -2.81 -15.30
CA PRO A 203 -25.89 -2.58 -14.02
C PRO A 203 -25.94 -1.07 -13.72
N ASN A 204 -27.12 -0.52 -13.41
CA ASN A 204 -27.30 0.89 -13.05
C ASN A 204 -27.60 1.09 -11.54
N LYS A 205 -27.45 0.03 -10.73
CA LYS A 205 -27.62 0.07 -9.28
C LYS A 205 -26.32 0.49 -8.58
N LYS A 206 -26.40 1.39 -7.61
CA LYS A 206 -25.28 1.76 -6.74
C LYS A 206 -24.94 0.60 -5.79
N GLY A 207 -23.74 0.01 -5.87
CA GLY A 207 -23.25 -1.01 -4.92
C GLY A 207 -22.61 -2.26 -5.55
N ARG A 208 -22.20 -3.23 -4.73
CA ARG A 208 -21.53 -4.47 -5.14
C ARG A 208 -22.57 -5.48 -5.69
N LYS A 209 -22.43 -5.95 -6.93
CA LYS A 209 -23.25 -7.04 -7.50
C LYS A 209 -22.38 -8.07 -8.20
N SER A 210 -22.81 -9.32 -8.16
CA SER A 210 -22.18 -10.42 -8.89
C SER A 210 -22.30 -10.22 -10.41
N GLY A 211 -21.28 -10.61 -11.16
CA GLY A 211 -21.24 -10.39 -12.61
C GLY A 211 -20.09 -11.11 -13.31
N ILE A 212 -20.18 -11.21 -14.64
CA ILE A 212 -19.14 -11.79 -15.49
C ILE A 212 -17.98 -10.80 -15.60
N LEU A 213 -16.76 -11.31 -15.43
CA LEU A 213 -15.51 -10.59 -15.67
C LEU A 213 -15.03 -10.92 -17.08
N VAL A 214 -14.92 -9.90 -17.93
CA VAL A 214 -14.54 -10.07 -19.34
C VAL A 214 -13.02 -10.34 -19.43
N PRO A 215 -12.59 -11.39 -20.15
CA PRO A 215 -11.17 -11.65 -20.34
C PRO A 215 -10.50 -10.57 -21.19
N SER A 216 -9.21 -10.36 -20.94
CA SER A 216 -8.31 -9.60 -21.80
C SER A 216 -7.68 -10.52 -22.85
N TYR A 217 -7.58 -10.05 -24.10
CA TYR A 217 -6.94 -10.79 -25.18
C TYR A 217 -5.56 -10.22 -25.51
N GLY A 218 -4.69 -11.05 -26.08
CA GLY A 218 -3.36 -10.63 -26.54
C GLY A 218 -2.55 -11.80 -27.09
N ALA A 219 -1.27 -11.57 -27.33
CA ALA A 219 -0.34 -12.59 -27.80
C ALA A 219 0.95 -12.58 -26.97
N SER A 220 1.50 -13.77 -26.72
CA SER A 220 2.79 -13.99 -26.09
C SER A 220 3.67 -14.78 -27.06
N PRO A 221 4.93 -14.38 -27.30
CA PRO A 221 5.85 -15.15 -28.15
C PRO A 221 6.05 -16.59 -27.64
N ILE A 222 6.06 -16.76 -26.32
CA ILE A 222 6.32 -18.05 -25.68
C ILE A 222 5.04 -18.89 -25.55
N LEU A 223 3.90 -18.27 -25.22
CA LEU A 223 2.66 -18.98 -24.87
C LEU A 223 1.55 -18.92 -25.94
N GLY A 224 1.74 -18.14 -27.00
CA GLY A 224 0.77 -17.94 -28.07
C GLY A 224 -0.30 -16.88 -27.74
N PHE A 225 -1.40 -16.90 -28.49
CA PHE A 225 -2.57 -16.05 -28.24
C PHE A 225 -3.21 -16.41 -26.91
N PHE A 226 -3.75 -15.44 -26.18
CA PHE A 226 -4.31 -15.68 -24.86
C PHE A 226 -5.63 -14.95 -24.61
N LEU A 227 -6.43 -15.52 -23.70
CA LEU A 227 -7.54 -14.90 -23.01
C LEU A 227 -7.23 -14.97 -21.49
N LYS A 228 -6.94 -13.84 -20.85
CA LYS A 228 -6.52 -13.76 -19.44
C LYS A 228 -7.54 -13.03 -18.58
N ASP A 229 -7.61 -13.41 -17.31
CA ASP A 229 -8.43 -12.77 -16.26
C ASP A 229 -9.96 -12.77 -16.52
N GLY A 230 -10.46 -13.68 -17.36
CA GLY A 230 -11.90 -13.88 -17.55
C GLY A 230 -12.51 -14.70 -16.42
N GLY A 231 -13.75 -14.46 -16.02
CA GLY A 231 -14.37 -15.25 -14.95
C GLY A 231 -15.65 -14.67 -14.38
N TYR A 232 -15.88 -14.87 -13.09
CA TYR A 232 -17.08 -14.41 -12.40
C TYR A 232 -16.75 -13.79 -11.04
N TYR A 233 -17.36 -12.64 -10.76
CA TYR A 233 -17.30 -11.94 -9.48
C TYR A 233 -18.57 -12.25 -8.68
N PHE A 234 -18.38 -12.62 -7.41
CA PHE A 234 -19.41 -12.93 -6.43
C PHE A 234 -19.43 -11.86 -5.35
N GLY A 235 -20.49 -11.05 -5.34
CA GLY A 235 -20.81 -10.15 -4.22
C GLY A 235 -21.55 -10.91 -3.12
N ILE A 236 -20.84 -11.71 -2.31
CA ILE A 236 -21.44 -12.60 -1.31
C ILE A 236 -22.15 -11.82 -0.20
N SER A 237 -21.51 -10.76 0.33
CA SER A 237 -22.10 -9.88 1.34
C SER A 237 -21.38 -8.52 1.40
N ASP A 238 -21.86 -7.59 2.21
CA ASP A 238 -21.17 -6.31 2.49
C ASP A 238 -19.81 -6.49 3.17
N LYS A 239 -19.52 -7.69 3.68
CA LYS A 239 -18.30 -8.01 4.43
C LYS A 239 -17.31 -8.85 3.62
N VAL A 240 -17.76 -9.55 2.58
CA VAL A 240 -16.95 -10.52 1.82
C VAL A 240 -17.32 -10.47 0.35
N ASP A 241 -16.31 -10.36 -0.50
CA ASP A 241 -16.40 -10.48 -1.95
C ASP A 241 -15.39 -11.53 -2.44
N MET A 242 -15.69 -12.12 -3.60
CA MET A 242 -14.87 -13.18 -4.19
C MET A 242 -14.90 -13.08 -5.71
N SER A 243 -13.81 -13.41 -6.39
CA SER A 243 -13.79 -13.61 -7.83
C SER A 243 -12.98 -14.83 -8.20
N ILE A 244 -13.51 -15.60 -9.14
CA ILE A 244 -12.82 -16.73 -9.75
C ILE A 244 -12.51 -16.32 -11.18
N ARG A 245 -11.25 -16.42 -11.58
CA ARG A 245 -10.77 -16.06 -12.92
C ARG A 245 -9.95 -17.20 -13.52
N GLY A 246 -9.93 -17.24 -14.84
CA GLY A 246 -9.16 -18.18 -15.63
C GLY A 246 -8.33 -17.49 -16.70
N ASP A 247 -7.23 -18.13 -17.06
CA ASP A 247 -6.39 -17.78 -18.19
C ASP A 247 -6.33 -18.98 -19.14
N LEU A 248 -6.41 -18.72 -20.45
CA LEU A 248 -6.27 -19.70 -21.51
C LEU A 248 -5.28 -19.19 -22.54
N TYR A 249 -4.41 -20.08 -23.02
CA TYR A 249 -3.39 -19.77 -24.03
C TYR A 249 -3.47 -20.78 -25.18
N SER A 250 -3.26 -20.31 -26.41
CA SER A 250 -3.40 -21.11 -27.63
C SER A 250 -2.37 -22.25 -27.72
N LYS A 251 -1.19 -22.11 -27.10
CA LYS A 251 -0.19 -23.20 -26.98
C LYS A 251 -0.51 -24.20 -25.84
N GLY A 252 -1.72 -24.15 -25.25
CA GLY A 252 -2.23 -25.14 -24.28
C GLY A 252 -1.94 -24.83 -22.81
N SER A 253 -1.29 -23.70 -22.51
CA SER A 253 -1.14 -23.24 -21.12
C SER A 253 -2.47 -22.73 -20.56
N TRP A 254 -2.66 -22.85 -19.25
CA TRP A 254 -3.86 -22.33 -18.58
C TRP A 254 -3.58 -21.93 -17.14
N GLY A 255 -4.44 -21.09 -16.57
CA GLY A 255 -4.36 -20.68 -15.17
C GLY A 255 -5.73 -20.53 -14.53
N ALA A 256 -5.78 -20.72 -13.21
CA ALA A 256 -6.93 -20.48 -12.36
C ALA A 256 -6.52 -19.56 -11.21
N LYS A 257 -7.32 -18.54 -10.95
CA LYS A 257 -7.07 -17.53 -9.94
C LYS A 257 -8.31 -17.35 -9.08
N LEU A 258 -8.12 -17.39 -7.78
CA LEU A 258 -9.11 -17.04 -6.78
C LEU A 258 -8.67 -15.75 -6.09
N PHE A 259 -9.56 -14.78 -6.01
CA PHE A 259 -9.36 -13.57 -5.21
C PHE A 259 -10.53 -13.42 -4.26
N THR A 260 -10.25 -13.21 -2.99
CA THR A 260 -11.25 -12.98 -1.95
C THR A 260 -10.83 -11.78 -1.13
N SER A 261 -11.74 -10.84 -0.90
CA SER A 261 -11.52 -9.73 0.02
C SER A 261 -12.59 -9.76 1.10
N TYR A 262 -12.18 -9.53 2.35
CA TYR A 262 -13.07 -9.51 3.48
C TYR A 262 -12.75 -8.38 4.44
N ARG A 263 -13.79 -7.73 4.96
CA ARG A 263 -13.65 -6.62 5.88
C ARG A 263 -14.85 -6.57 6.81
N VAL A 264 -14.56 -6.65 8.10
CA VAL A 264 -15.55 -6.46 9.16
C VAL A 264 -15.07 -5.28 10.02
N ARG A 265 -15.86 -4.20 10.00
CA ARG A 265 -15.54 -2.97 10.75
C ARG A 265 -15.29 -3.29 12.22
N TYR A 266 -14.20 -2.75 12.76
CA TYR A 266 -13.75 -2.97 14.14
C TYR A 266 -13.39 -4.41 14.52
N LYS A 267 -13.24 -5.31 13.54
CA LYS A 267 -12.79 -6.69 13.77
C LYS A 267 -11.52 -7.01 13.00
N TYR A 268 -11.60 -7.05 11.68
CA TYR A 268 -10.48 -7.43 10.83
C TYR A 268 -10.70 -6.99 9.39
N ASN A 269 -9.61 -6.91 8.64
CA ASN A 269 -9.61 -6.78 7.20
C ASN A 269 -8.57 -7.73 6.61
N GLY A 270 -8.79 -8.17 5.37
CA GLY A 270 -7.84 -9.02 4.69
C GLY A 270 -8.22 -9.30 3.25
N ASN A 271 -7.26 -9.86 2.52
CA ASN A 271 -7.45 -10.38 1.19
C ASN A 271 -6.65 -11.68 1.03
N LEU A 272 -7.19 -12.60 0.24
CA LEU A 272 -6.56 -13.86 -0.12
C LEU A 272 -6.57 -13.98 -1.64
N SER A 273 -5.40 -14.21 -2.23
CA SER A 273 -5.23 -14.54 -3.62
C SER A 273 -4.51 -15.88 -3.74
N LEU A 274 -5.17 -16.83 -4.39
CA LEU A 274 -4.58 -18.11 -4.77
C LEU A 274 -4.50 -18.14 -6.29
N LYS A 275 -3.32 -18.41 -6.82
CA LYS A 275 -3.09 -18.46 -8.26
C LYS A 275 -2.41 -19.77 -8.58
N TYR A 276 -2.92 -20.48 -9.57
CA TYR A 276 -2.34 -21.70 -10.10
C TYR A 276 -2.26 -21.57 -11.61
N SER A 277 -1.16 -22.04 -12.20
CA SER A 277 -0.97 -22.01 -13.65
C SER A 277 -0.19 -23.23 -14.10
N LYS A 278 -0.67 -23.87 -15.16
CA LYS A 278 0.07 -24.88 -15.90
C LYS A 278 0.64 -24.22 -17.16
N ILE A 279 1.95 -24.06 -17.19
CA ILE A 279 2.69 -23.46 -18.29
C ILE A 279 3.33 -24.55 -19.13
N LEU A 280 3.05 -24.53 -20.42
CA LEU A 280 3.65 -25.39 -21.43
C LEU A 280 4.51 -24.53 -22.35
N THR A 281 5.80 -24.84 -22.41
CA THR A 281 6.78 -24.19 -23.29
C THR A 281 7.43 -25.22 -24.21
N GLY A 282 7.93 -24.77 -25.36
CA GLY A 282 8.48 -25.62 -26.42
C GLY A 282 7.48 -25.84 -27.56
N GLU A 283 7.94 -26.49 -28.61
CA GLU A 283 7.22 -26.58 -29.88
C GLU A 283 6.41 -27.87 -29.91
N SER A 284 5.12 -27.76 -30.25
CA SER A 284 4.20 -28.89 -30.19
C SER A 284 4.59 -30.04 -31.12
N GLU A 285 5.36 -29.74 -32.17
CA GLU A 285 5.85 -30.68 -33.18
C GLU A 285 7.10 -31.45 -32.72
N ILE A 286 7.77 -31.00 -31.65
CA ILE A 286 8.99 -31.63 -31.11
C ILE A 286 8.74 -32.01 -29.65
N PRO A 287 8.24 -33.23 -29.37
CA PRO A 287 7.89 -33.67 -28.02
C PRO A 287 9.04 -33.55 -27.01
N SER A 288 10.29 -33.75 -27.46
CA SER A 288 11.49 -33.63 -26.62
C SER A 288 11.78 -32.20 -26.15
N SER A 289 11.23 -31.18 -26.80
CA SER A 289 11.38 -29.77 -26.41
C SER A 289 10.32 -29.31 -25.40
N ARG A 290 9.28 -30.13 -25.17
CA ARG A 290 8.09 -29.72 -24.41
C ARG A 290 8.33 -29.81 -22.91
N VAL A 291 8.33 -28.67 -22.24
CA VAL A 291 8.48 -28.57 -20.78
C VAL A 291 7.16 -28.15 -20.17
N ILE A 292 6.67 -28.96 -19.21
CA ILE A 292 5.46 -28.68 -18.43
C ILE A 292 5.88 -28.17 -17.05
N ARG A 293 5.38 -27.01 -16.68
CA ARG A 293 5.59 -26.39 -15.36
C ARG A 293 4.26 -26.15 -14.68
N ASN A 294 4.14 -26.57 -13.44
CA ASN A 294 3.00 -26.25 -12.59
C ASN A 294 3.47 -25.20 -11.58
N ASP A 295 2.95 -24.00 -11.72
CA ASP A 295 3.29 -22.90 -10.83
C ASP A 295 2.09 -22.54 -9.95
N PHE A 296 2.38 -22.18 -8.70
CA PHE A 296 1.38 -21.65 -7.78
C PHE A 296 1.92 -20.41 -7.07
N PHE A 297 1.00 -19.55 -6.65
CA PHE A 297 1.32 -18.37 -5.87
C PHE A 297 0.20 -18.05 -4.88
N VAL A 298 0.58 -17.78 -3.65
CA VAL A 298 -0.31 -17.46 -2.55
C VAL A 298 0.04 -16.08 -2.02
N ASN A 299 -0.93 -15.17 -2.09
CA ASN A 299 -0.90 -13.91 -1.37
C ASN A 299 -1.99 -13.91 -0.32
N TRP A 300 -1.63 -13.77 0.95
CA TRP A 300 -2.62 -13.61 2.01
C TRP A 300 -2.24 -12.46 2.91
N TYR A 301 -3.08 -11.43 2.93
CA TYR A 301 -2.99 -10.33 3.85
C TYR A 301 -4.14 -10.41 4.85
N HIS A 302 -3.82 -10.28 6.13
CA HIS A 302 -4.80 -10.17 7.20
C HIS A 302 -4.28 -9.22 8.27
N THR A 303 -5.12 -8.27 8.70
CA THR A 303 -4.88 -7.49 9.90
C THR A 303 -6.13 -7.41 10.77
N GLN A 304 -5.94 -7.75 12.05
CA GLN A 304 -6.95 -7.54 13.07
C GLN A 304 -6.96 -6.07 13.50
N ASP A 305 -8.15 -5.50 13.68
CA ASP A 305 -8.31 -4.16 14.24
C ASP A 305 -7.99 -4.20 15.75
N PRO A 306 -7.08 -3.35 16.28
CA PRO A 306 -6.79 -3.30 17.71
C PRO A 306 -8.02 -3.02 18.59
N LYS A 307 -9.08 -2.44 18.03
CA LYS A 307 -10.36 -2.20 18.72
C LYS A 307 -11.15 -3.50 18.99
N PHE A 308 -10.89 -4.57 18.24
CA PHE A 308 -11.55 -5.85 18.48
C PHE A 308 -11.13 -6.46 19.82
N ASN A 309 -9.82 -6.45 20.06
CA ASN A 309 -9.23 -6.92 21.30
C ASN A 309 -7.84 -6.29 21.46
N PRO A 310 -7.60 -5.44 22.46
CA PRO A 310 -6.29 -4.83 22.67
C PRO A 310 -5.25 -5.84 23.19
N SER A 311 -5.69 -6.96 23.78
CA SER A 311 -4.84 -8.00 24.35
C SER A 311 -4.42 -9.08 23.37
N ILE A 312 -5.08 -9.21 22.22
CA ILE A 312 -4.78 -10.22 21.20
C ILE A 312 -4.58 -9.50 19.87
N ARG A 313 -3.48 -9.81 19.20
CA ARG A 313 -3.24 -9.35 17.83
C ARG A 313 -2.93 -10.54 16.94
N PHE A 314 -3.56 -10.54 15.77
CA PHE A 314 -3.27 -11.48 14.71
C PHE A 314 -3.03 -10.71 13.40
N SER A 315 -1.95 -11.06 12.71
CA SER A 315 -1.62 -10.51 11.40
C SER A 315 -0.98 -11.58 10.53
N ALA A 316 -1.35 -11.60 9.26
CA ALA A 316 -0.73 -12.45 8.26
C ALA A 316 -0.31 -11.60 7.06
N ASN A 317 0.92 -11.79 6.61
CA ASN A 317 1.41 -11.31 5.33
C ASN A 317 2.14 -12.47 4.69
N VAL A 318 1.44 -13.24 3.86
CA VAL A 318 1.99 -14.39 3.14
C VAL A 318 2.20 -13.98 1.70
N ASN A 319 3.42 -14.19 1.22
CA ASN A 319 3.83 -14.09 -0.17
C ASN A 319 4.74 -15.29 -0.42
N ALA A 320 4.18 -16.35 -0.99
CA ALA A 320 4.86 -17.63 -1.20
C ALA A 320 4.40 -18.28 -2.50
N GLY A 321 5.28 -18.98 -3.20
CA GLY A 321 4.94 -19.64 -4.45
C GLY A 321 6.13 -20.34 -5.08
N THR A 322 5.94 -20.92 -6.26
CA THR A 322 7.05 -21.57 -6.97
C THR A 322 8.06 -20.52 -7.43
N SER A 323 9.34 -20.89 -7.40
CA SER A 323 10.43 -20.02 -7.83
C SER A 323 10.34 -19.61 -9.31
N SER A 324 9.61 -20.36 -10.15
CA SER A 324 9.34 -20.02 -11.54
C SER A 324 8.12 -19.11 -11.77
N TYR A 325 7.22 -18.94 -10.81
CA TYR A 325 5.94 -18.24 -11.01
C TYR A 325 6.13 -16.83 -11.60
N ASN A 326 6.94 -15.99 -10.98
CA ASN A 326 7.15 -14.60 -11.43
C ASN A 326 7.94 -14.49 -12.76
N THR A 327 8.57 -15.56 -13.26
CA THR A 327 9.19 -15.55 -14.60
C THR A 327 8.12 -15.63 -15.69
N PHE A 328 7.14 -16.51 -15.53
CA PHE A 328 6.17 -16.84 -16.59
C PHE A 328 4.79 -16.19 -16.41
N ASN A 329 4.45 -15.79 -15.18
CA ASN A 329 3.11 -15.29 -14.84
C ASN A 329 3.10 -13.81 -14.39
N ALA A 330 4.25 -13.14 -14.28
CA ALA A 330 4.30 -11.75 -13.86
C ALA A 330 3.73 -10.80 -14.93
N ASN A 331 2.82 -9.93 -14.50
CA ASN A 331 2.17 -8.94 -15.37
C ASN A 331 2.88 -7.58 -15.36
N ASN A 332 3.82 -7.38 -14.44
CA ASN A 332 4.57 -6.13 -14.28
C ASN A 332 6.06 -6.40 -14.00
N SER A 333 6.89 -5.38 -14.23
CA SER A 333 8.35 -5.48 -14.08
C SER A 333 8.81 -5.75 -12.64
N ASN A 334 8.10 -5.23 -11.65
CA ASN A 334 8.47 -5.33 -10.23
C ASN A 334 8.33 -6.77 -9.71
N ASP A 335 7.25 -7.45 -10.06
CA ASP A 335 7.01 -8.85 -9.67
C ASP A 335 8.09 -9.76 -10.28
N TYR A 336 8.43 -9.55 -11.56
CA TYR A 336 9.50 -10.33 -12.20
C TYR A 336 10.86 -10.14 -11.51
N LEU A 337 11.22 -8.88 -11.20
CA LEU A 337 12.50 -8.51 -10.57
C LEU A 337 12.56 -8.90 -9.09
N SER A 338 11.42 -9.24 -8.48
CA SER A 338 11.39 -9.73 -7.11
C SER A 338 12.04 -11.11 -7.02
N ASN A 339 13.20 -11.15 -6.38
CA ASN A 339 13.97 -12.37 -6.14
C ASN A 339 13.72 -12.98 -4.75
N ILE A 340 13.05 -12.25 -3.85
CA ILE A 340 12.81 -12.69 -2.47
C ILE A 340 11.32 -12.73 -2.18
N PHE A 341 10.83 -13.88 -1.72
CA PHE A 341 9.47 -14.05 -1.22
C PHE A 341 9.49 -14.18 0.30
N ASN A 342 8.84 -13.23 0.97
CA ASN A 342 8.77 -13.17 2.43
C ASN A 342 7.35 -13.40 2.89
N SER A 343 7.18 -14.31 3.85
CA SER A 343 5.92 -14.54 4.53
C SER A 343 6.11 -14.46 6.03
N ASN A 344 5.18 -13.83 6.72
CA ASN A 344 5.12 -13.73 8.18
C ASN A 344 3.67 -13.84 8.66
N ILE A 345 3.38 -14.86 9.45
CA ILE A 345 2.14 -14.97 10.22
C ILE A 345 2.51 -14.77 11.68
N ALA A 346 1.92 -13.78 12.32
CA ALA A 346 2.19 -13.40 13.69
C ALA A 346 0.91 -13.37 14.51
N ALA A 347 0.95 -14.02 15.66
CA ALA A 347 -0.09 -13.97 16.67
C ALA A 347 0.55 -13.58 18.01
N SER A 348 -0.05 -12.66 18.74
CA SER A 348 0.43 -12.27 20.07
C SER A 348 -0.70 -12.10 21.05
N LYS A 349 -0.47 -12.50 22.28
CA LYS A 349 -1.35 -12.27 23.42
C LYS A 349 -0.57 -11.56 24.52
N SER A 350 -1.04 -10.39 24.94
CA SER A 350 -0.44 -9.60 26.01
C SER A 350 -1.31 -9.63 27.27
N TRP A 351 -0.68 -9.95 28.39
CA TRP A 351 -1.20 -9.80 29.75
C TRP A 351 -0.51 -8.62 30.46
N LYS A 352 -0.98 -8.24 31.65
CA LYS A 352 -0.34 -7.18 32.45
C LYS A 352 1.11 -7.53 32.83
N PHE A 353 1.41 -8.81 33.04
CA PHE A 353 2.72 -9.28 33.48
C PHE A 353 3.67 -9.63 32.31
N GLY A 354 3.18 -9.75 31.08
CA GLY A 354 4.02 -10.17 29.96
C GLY A 354 3.26 -10.41 28.67
N THR A 355 3.97 -10.80 27.62
CA THR A 355 3.42 -11.04 26.28
C THR A 355 3.95 -12.37 25.73
N LEU A 356 3.07 -13.17 25.13
CA LEU A 356 3.42 -14.33 24.33
C LEU A 356 3.20 -13.97 22.86
N ALA A 357 4.21 -14.17 22.01
CA ALA A 357 4.11 -14.00 20.57
C ALA A 357 4.59 -15.26 19.85
N ALA A 358 3.78 -15.72 18.90
CA ALA A 358 4.08 -16.82 17.99
C ALA A 358 4.23 -16.26 16.58
N ASN A 359 5.34 -16.57 15.92
CA ASN A 359 5.63 -16.18 14.55
C ASN A 359 5.93 -17.40 13.70
N LEU A 360 5.40 -17.40 12.48
CA LEU A 360 5.70 -18.33 11.41
C LEU A 360 6.32 -17.52 10.29
N ARG A 361 7.58 -17.78 9.95
CA ARG A 361 8.32 -17.03 8.93
C ARG A 361 8.75 -17.94 7.80
N HIS A 362 8.70 -17.42 6.59
CA HIS A 362 9.24 -18.07 5.40
C HIS A 362 9.94 -17.01 4.55
N THR A 363 11.17 -17.30 4.14
CA THR A 363 11.98 -16.50 3.23
C THR A 363 12.49 -17.41 2.13
N GLN A 364 12.18 -17.10 0.89
CA GLN A 364 12.64 -17.85 -0.27
C GLN A 364 13.41 -16.92 -1.20
N ASN A 365 14.59 -17.35 -1.62
CA ASN A 365 15.39 -16.64 -2.62
C ASN A 365 15.37 -17.44 -3.93
N ARG A 366 14.84 -16.84 -4.99
CA ARG A 366 14.72 -17.45 -6.32
C ARG A 366 16.05 -17.67 -7.02
N ALA A 367 17.03 -16.79 -6.79
CA ALA A 367 18.33 -16.87 -7.45
C ALA A 367 19.15 -18.05 -6.91
N THR A 368 19.10 -18.29 -5.60
CA THR A 368 19.80 -19.41 -4.95
C THR A 368 18.92 -20.64 -4.76
N GLN A 369 17.63 -20.55 -5.11
CA GLN A 369 16.60 -21.58 -4.88
C GLN A 369 16.53 -22.06 -3.43
N ASN A 370 16.89 -21.21 -2.47
CA ASN A 370 16.93 -21.57 -1.06
C ASN A 370 15.66 -21.11 -0.35
N VAL A 371 15.11 -21.98 0.50
CA VAL A 371 13.92 -21.76 1.31
C VAL A 371 14.31 -21.87 2.78
N ASP A 372 14.24 -20.75 3.50
CA ASP A 372 14.39 -20.70 4.95
C ASP A 372 13.01 -20.52 5.61
N MET A 373 12.69 -21.41 6.53
CA MET A 373 11.44 -21.39 7.27
C MET A 373 11.71 -21.47 8.76
N THR A 374 10.99 -20.63 9.51
CA THR A 374 10.98 -20.66 10.96
C THR A 374 9.57 -20.95 11.44
N LEU A 375 9.30 -22.21 11.82
CA LEU A 375 7.97 -22.76 12.04
C LEU A 375 7.95 -23.73 13.25
N PRO A 376 7.53 -23.31 14.46
CA PRO A 376 7.24 -21.94 14.90
C PRO A 376 8.43 -21.26 15.60
N GLN A 377 8.35 -19.94 15.72
CA GLN A 377 9.10 -19.14 16.69
C GLN A 377 8.13 -18.67 17.78
N LEU A 378 8.32 -19.12 19.01
CA LEU A 378 7.51 -18.73 20.17
C LEU A 378 8.37 -17.87 21.09
N SER A 379 7.89 -16.69 21.46
CA SER A 379 8.59 -15.75 22.33
C SER A 379 7.68 -15.33 23.48
N PHE A 380 8.12 -15.60 24.70
CA PHE A 380 7.43 -15.20 25.92
C PHE A 380 8.30 -14.18 26.65
N SER A 381 7.76 -12.98 26.83
CA SER A 381 8.47 -11.86 27.46
C SER A 381 7.69 -11.37 28.68
N VAL A 382 8.31 -11.44 29.86
CA VAL A 382 7.78 -10.91 31.11
C VAL A 382 8.23 -9.46 31.26
N ASN A 383 7.28 -8.59 31.59
CA ASN A 383 7.54 -7.17 31.83
C ASN A 383 8.48 -6.99 33.02
N ARG A 384 9.30 -5.94 32.99
CA ARG A 384 10.23 -5.63 34.07
C ARG A 384 9.48 -5.45 35.39
N PHE A 385 9.80 -6.28 36.37
CA PHE A 385 9.26 -6.19 37.73
C PHE A 385 10.37 -5.89 38.74
N TYR A 386 10.01 -5.33 39.88
CA TYR A 386 10.96 -4.87 40.91
C TYR A 386 10.82 -5.74 42.17
N PRO A 387 11.55 -6.87 42.28
CA PRO A 387 11.31 -7.87 43.33
C PRO A 387 11.45 -7.33 44.76
N PHE A 388 12.25 -6.28 44.96
CA PHE A 388 12.47 -5.70 46.28
C PHE A 388 11.61 -4.46 46.58
N LYS A 389 10.82 -3.98 45.61
CA LYS A 389 10.00 -2.78 45.79
C LYS A 389 8.87 -3.05 46.77
N ASN A 390 8.88 -2.36 47.90
CA ASN A 390 7.78 -2.40 48.87
C ASN A 390 6.78 -1.25 48.59
N PRO A 391 5.52 -1.55 48.24
CA PRO A 391 4.51 -0.53 47.95
C PRO A 391 4.13 0.34 49.17
N ASN A 392 4.36 -0.15 50.40
CA ASN A 392 3.99 0.55 51.65
C ASN A 392 5.10 1.50 52.15
N ARG A 393 6.24 1.60 51.46
CA ARG A 393 7.37 2.45 51.86
C ARG A 393 7.36 3.77 51.07
N VAL A 394 7.41 4.89 51.78
CA VAL A 394 7.39 6.25 51.18
C VAL A 394 8.68 6.57 50.42
N THR A 395 9.84 6.12 50.91
CA THR A 395 11.15 6.37 50.28
C THR A 395 11.71 5.10 49.63
N ASN A 396 11.99 5.17 48.32
CA ASN A 396 12.62 4.06 47.58
C ASN A 396 14.13 4.02 47.85
N LYS A 397 14.64 2.87 48.28
CA LYS A 397 16.08 2.58 48.38
C LYS A 397 16.65 2.19 47.01
N TRP A 398 17.98 2.14 46.90
CA TRP A 398 18.65 1.81 45.63
C TRP A 398 18.30 0.40 45.12
N TYR A 399 18.09 -0.55 46.05
CA TYR A 399 17.72 -1.92 45.71
C TYR A 399 16.25 -2.08 45.29
N ASP A 400 15.36 -1.14 45.68
CA ASP A 400 13.96 -1.11 45.23
C ASP A 400 13.87 -0.80 43.71
N LYS A 401 14.97 -0.33 43.11
CA LYS A 401 15.11 -0.04 41.67
C LYS A 401 15.74 -1.19 40.88
N ILE A 402 16.14 -2.28 41.53
CA ILE A 402 16.58 -3.50 40.84
C ILE A 402 15.36 -4.06 40.11
N GLY A 403 15.42 -4.02 38.80
CA GLY A 403 14.38 -4.56 37.95
C GLY A 403 14.87 -5.79 37.21
N VAL A 404 14.01 -6.81 37.20
CA VAL A 404 14.23 -8.10 36.57
C VAL A 404 13.23 -8.24 35.43
N SER A 405 13.69 -8.66 34.26
CA SER A 405 12.83 -9.09 33.16
C SER A 405 13.20 -10.52 32.77
N TYR A 406 12.29 -11.24 32.10
CA TYR A 406 12.55 -12.59 31.63
C TYR A 406 12.05 -12.75 30.20
N ILE A 407 12.88 -13.32 29.33
CA ILE A 407 12.54 -13.57 27.92
C ILE A 407 12.86 -15.04 27.63
N SER A 408 11.91 -15.77 27.06
CA SER A 408 12.10 -17.15 26.61
C SER A 408 11.69 -17.25 25.15
N GLU A 409 12.57 -17.78 24.31
CA GLU A 409 12.39 -17.87 22.86
C GLU A 409 12.63 -19.32 22.41
N PHE A 410 11.57 -20.01 22.00
CA PHE A 410 11.69 -21.28 21.29
C PHE A 410 11.68 -21.00 19.79
N GLN A 411 12.62 -21.59 19.06
CA GLN A 411 12.67 -21.45 17.61
C GLN A 411 12.90 -22.82 16.98
N ASN A 412 12.17 -23.06 15.89
CA ASN A 412 12.37 -24.18 14.98
C ASN A 412 12.66 -23.64 13.58
N ASN A 413 13.80 -24.01 12.99
CA ASN A 413 14.27 -23.55 11.69
C ASN A 413 14.55 -24.74 10.77
N LEU A 414 14.14 -24.58 9.52
CA LEU A 414 14.41 -25.48 8.41
C LEU A 414 14.96 -24.65 7.25
N ASN A 415 16.11 -25.03 6.72
CA ASN A 415 16.75 -24.35 5.60
C ASN A 415 17.08 -25.40 4.54
N ILE A 416 16.42 -25.33 3.38
CA ILE A 416 16.53 -26.33 2.33
C ILE A 416 16.41 -25.70 0.93
N GLY A 417 16.84 -26.43 -0.10
CA GLY A 417 16.55 -26.09 -1.49
C GLY A 417 15.07 -26.29 -1.84
N ASP A 418 14.53 -25.44 -2.71
CA ASP A 418 13.14 -25.48 -3.20
C ASP A 418 12.79 -26.86 -3.81
N THR A 419 13.74 -27.50 -4.49
CA THR A 419 13.59 -28.85 -5.09
C THR A 419 13.36 -29.96 -4.08
N SER A 420 13.65 -29.73 -2.79
CA SER A 420 13.48 -30.72 -1.72
C SER A 420 12.09 -30.70 -1.09
N PHE A 421 11.15 -29.86 -1.57
CA PHE A 421 9.74 -29.88 -1.18
C PHE A 421 8.94 -30.94 -1.95
N ASN A 422 9.29 -32.22 -1.77
CA ASN A 422 8.48 -33.34 -2.25
C ASN A 422 8.12 -34.29 -1.09
N ARG A 423 7.08 -35.12 -1.27
CA ARG A 423 6.65 -36.07 -0.23
C ARG A 423 7.75 -37.08 0.13
N GLU A 424 8.60 -37.42 -0.83
CA GLU A 424 9.69 -38.39 -0.67
C GLU A 424 10.83 -37.87 0.21
N ALA A 425 11.05 -36.55 0.25
CA ALA A 425 12.07 -35.91 1.08
C ALA A 425 11.65 -35.73 2.54
N LEU A 426 10.40 -36.01 2.93
CA LEU A 426 9.92 -35.81 4.32
C LEU A 426 10.82 -36.41 5.41
N PRO A 427 11.38 -37.65 5.27
CA PRO A 427 12.33 -38.19 6.23
C PRO A 427 13.62 -37.36 6.33
N TYR A 428 14.15 -36.91 5.18
CA TYR A 428 15.32 -36.04 5.11
C TYR A 428 15.04 -34.65 5.71
N LEU A 429 13.86 -34.07 5.47
CA LEU A 429 13.48 -32.76 6.04
C LEU A 429 13.49 -32.78 7.56
N LYS A 430 13.06 -33.88 8.20
CA LYS A 430 13.10 -34.02 9.65
C LYS A 430 14.52 -33.99 10.22
N THR A 431 15.52 -34.47 9.49
CA THR A 431 16.92 -34.45 9.95
C THR A 431 17.51 -33.03 9.86
N GLN A 432 17.08 -32.25 8.88
CA GLN A 432 17.52 -30.86 8.64
C GLN A 432 16.88 -29.83 9.60
N ILE A 433 15.84 -30.20 10.35
CA ILE A 433 15.24 -29.31 11.35
C ILE A 433 16.23 -29.04 12.49
N ARG A 434 16.46 -27.75 12.76
CA ARG A 434 17.19 -27.24 13.92
C ARG A 434 16.23 -26.57 14.88
N ASN A 435 16.33 -26.88 16.16
CA ASN A 435 15.46 -26.31 17.18
C ASN A 435 16.22 -26.03 18.48
N GLY A 436 15.68 -25.11 19.28
CA GLY A 436 16.23 -24.78 20.58
C GLY A 436 15.38 -23.79 21.34
N ILE A 437 15.71 -23.60 22.62
CA ILE A 437 15.11 -22.59 23.50
C ILE A 437 16.23 -21.66 23.98
N ARG A 438 16.08 -20.34 23.81
CA ARG A 438 16.95 -19.32 24.42
C ARG A 438 16.18 -18.62 25.52
N GLN A 439 16.73 -18.60 26.73
CA GLN A 439 16.21 -17.88 27.89
C GLN A 439 17.18 -16.77 28.26
N SER A 440 16.65 -15.59 28.61
CA SER A 440 17.44 -14.43 29.02
C SER A 440 16.79 -13.78 30.23
N LEU A 441 17.60 -13.53 31.26
CA LEU A 441 17.22 -12.92 32.53
C LEU A 441 18.09 -11.66 32.74
N PRO A 442 17.77 -10.53 32.09
CA PRO A 442 18.45 -9.27 32.36
C PRO A 442 17.99 -8.67 33.69
N ILE A 443 18.97 -8.41 34.55
CA ILE A 443 18.81 -7.75 35.84
C ILE A 443 19.56 -6.43 35.76
N ALA A 444 18.90 -5.32 36.04
CA ALA A 444 19.57 -4.01 36.01
C ALA A 444 19.01 -3.09 37.08
N THR A 445 19.82 -2.14 37.53
CA THR A 445 19.38 -1.00 38.36
C THR A 445 20.00 0.29 37.83
N SER A 446 19.48 1.43 38.27
CA SER A 446 20.06 2.74 37.92
C SER A 446 19.91 3.70 39.09
N PHE A 447 20.98 4.43 39.39
CA PHE A 447 20.97 5.45 40.43
C PHE A 447 21.96 6.57 40.11
N ASN A 448 21.68 7.75 40.65
CA ASN A 448 22.53 8.91 40.47
C ASN A 448 23.63 8.90 41.53
N VAL A 449 24.87 9.06 41.08
CA VAL A 449 26.08 9.20 41.89
C VAL A 449 26.49 10.67 41.82
N LEU A 450 26.74 11.29 42.99
CA LEU A 450 27.12 12.70 43.10
C LEU A 450 26.18 13.68 42.38
N LYS A 451 24.90 13.32 42.16
CA LYS A 451 23.86 14.06 41.42
C LYS A 451 24.11 14.27 39.91
N TYR A 452 25.34 14.17 39.43
CA TYR A 452 25.71 14.49 38.03
C TYR A 452 25.91 13.26 37.14
N PHE A 453 26.18 12.10 37.75
CA PHE A 453 26.45 10.87 37.01
C PHE A 453 25.36 9.85 37.26
N THR A 454 24.94 9.15 36.21
CA THR A 454 24.02 8.02 36.33
C THR A 454 24.81 6.73 36.16
N LEU A 455 24.90 5.94 37.23
CA LEU A 455 25.51 4.62 37.23
C LEU A 455 24.42 3.56 37.02
N THR A 456 24.63 2.71 36.02
CA THR A 456 23.70 1.64 35.62
C THR A 456 24.44 0.30 35.63
N PRO A 457 24.48 -0.41 36.77
CA PRO A 457 24.95 -1.77 36.81
C PRO A 457 23.88 -2.73 36.28
N ALA A 458 24.32 -3.73 35.53
CA ALA A 458 23.48 -4.77 34.96
C ALA A 458 24.19 -6.13 34.96
N LEU A 459 23.42 -7.20 35.13
CA LEU A 459 23.82 -8.58 34.99
C LEU A 459 22.84 -9.23 34.02
N ALA A 460 23.33 -9.80 32.92
CA ALA A 460 22.53 -10.58 32.00
C ALA A 460 22.94 -12.04 32.11
N PHE A 461 21.99 -12.91 32.43
CA PHE A 461 22.16 -14.37 32.36
C PHE A 461 21.39 -14.90 31.16
N ASN A 462 22.07 -15.65 30.30
CA ASN A 462 21.46 -16.31 29.16
C ASN A 462 21.64 -17.83 29.28
N SER A 463 20.62 -18.57 28.86
CA SER A 463 20.65 -20.02 28.79
C SER A 463 20.10 -20.46 27.45
N VAL A 464 20.71 -21.46 26.85
CA VAL A 464 20.34 -22.04 25.57
C VAL A 464 20.19 -23.54 25.77
N THR A 465 19.01 -24.06 25.45
CA THR A 465 18.73 -25.49 25.40
C THR A 465 18.65 -25.91 23.95
N GLN A 466 19.50 -26.86 23.56
CA GLN A 466 19.45 -27.50 22.24
C GLN A 466 19.07 -28.97 22.38
N PHE A 467 18.35 -29.50 21.40
CA PHE A 467 17.86 -30.90 21.43
C PHE A 467 18.71 -31.87 20.60
N LYS A 468 19.73 -31.35 19.92
CA LYS A 468 20.76 -32.11 19.23
C LYS A 468 22.11 -31.60 19.71
N SER A 469 23.06 -32.51 19.87
CA SER A 469 24.46 -32.20 20.15
C SER A 469 25.34 -33.04 19.24
N ILE A 470 26.57 -32.58 19.00
CA ILE A 470 27.51 -33.32 18.16
C ILE A 470 28.61 -33.96 19.01
N ARG A 471 29.10 -35.11 18.53
CA ARG A 471 30.29 -35.78 19.03
C ARG A 471 31.24 -35.99 17.87
N LYS A 472 32.43 -35.41 17.96
CA LYS A 472 33.52 -35.62 16.99
C LYS A 472 34.45 -36.72 17.50
N ILE A 473 34.74 -37.68 16.63
CA ILE A 473 35.63 -38.81 16.91
C ILE A 473 36.67 -38.86 15.77
N TRP A 474 37.94 -39.05 16.13
CA TRP A 474 39.02 -39.24 15.17
C TRP A 474 39.10 -40.71 14.78
N ASP A 475 39.03 -41.02 13.49
CA ASP A 475 39.07 -42.40 12.97
C ASP A 475 40.48 -42.90 12.60
N GLY A 476 41.50 -42.06 12.76
CA GLY A 476 42.88 -42.31 12.31
C GLY A 476 43.29 -41.52 11.07
N THR A 477 42.32 -41.05 10.28
CA THR A 477 42.51 -40.31 9.01
C THR A 477 41.68 -39.03 8.92
N THR A 478 40.43 -39.05 9.39
CA THR A 478 39.50 -37.92 9.35
C THR A 478 38.68 -37.79 10.64
N ILE A 479 38.06 -36.62 10.82
CA ILE A 479 37.15 -36.38 11.96
C ILE A 479 35.73 -36.77 11.53
N ILE A 480 35.19 -37.83 12.12
CA ILE A 480 33.80 -38.23 11.95
C ILE A 480 32.95 -37.45 12.97
N THR A 481 31.87 -36.82 12.49
CA THR A 481 30.93 -36.08 13.34
C THR A 481 29.63 -36.87 13.46
N ASP A 482 29.33 -37.34 14.67
CA ASP A 482 28.08 -38.00 15.02
C ASP A 482 27.10 -37.00 15.67
N THR A 483 25.80 -37.12 15.37
CA THR A 483 24.75 -36.24 15.90
C THR A 483 23.91 -37.00 16.93
N LEU A 484 24.03 -36.61 18.19
CA LEU A 484 23.32 -37.20 19.32
C LEU A 484 22.04 -36.42 19.60
N ASN A 485 20.91 -37.13 19.68
CA ASN A 485 19.64 -36.56 20.11
C ASN A 485 19.58 -36.48 21.64
N GLY A 486 19.22 -35.33 22.18
CA GLY A 486 19.08 -35.12 23.63
C GLY A 486 19.10 -33.64 24.00
N ALA A 487 18.37 -33.29 25.05
CA ALA A 487 18.38 -31.92 25.57
C ALA A 487 19.71 -31.64 26.31
N LYS A 488 20.47 -30.68 25.80
CA LYS A 488 21.69 -30.15 26.42
C LYS A 488 21.54 -28.65 26.64
N ILE A 489 21.99 -28.16 27.78
CA ILE A 489 21.86 -26.77 28.20
C ILE A 489 23.24 -26.16 28.30
N ASN A 490 23.47 -25.05 27.59
CA ASN A 490 24.57 -24.13 27.85
C ASN A 490 24.05 -22.82 28.39
N PHE A 491 24.90 -22.11 29.12
CA PHE A 491 24.56 -20.80 29.65
C PHE A 491 25.76 -19.87 29.58
N ASP A 492 25.48 -18.58 29.59
CA ASP A 492 26.47 -17.52 29.71
C ASP A 492 25.94 -16.42 30.62
N TRP A 493 26.85 -15.60 31.11
CA TRP A 493 26.49 -14.40 31.83
C TRP A 493 27.51 -13.30 31.56
N ASN A 494 27.03 -12.06 31.55
CA ASN A 494 27.87 -10.88 31.52
C ASN A 494 27.41 -9.89 32.58
N ALA A 495 28.40 -9.24 33.21
CA ALA A 495 28.19 -8.16 34.15
C ALA A 495 28.68 -6.86 33.52
N SER A 496 27.89 -5.79 33.62
CA SER A 496 28.29 -4.47 33.11
C SER A 496 27.97 -3.36 34.09
N ALA A 497 28.72 -2.27 34.02
CA ALA A 497 28.49 -1.05 34.75
C ALA A 497 28.71 0.13 33.81
N THR A 498 27.63 0.87 33.51
CA THR A 498 27.69 2.05 32.65
C THR A 498 27.55 3.33 33.47
N LEU A 499 28.52 4.22 33.35
CA LEU A 499 28.50 5.57 33.90
C LEU A 499 28.22 6.56 32.77
N SER A 500 27.19 7.37 32.93
CA SER A 500 26.82 8.41 31.94
C SER A 500 26.62 9.76 32.61
N THR A 501 26.90 10.83 31.88
CA THR A 501 26.55 12.20 32.30
C THR A 501 26.18 13.04 31.08
N ARG A 502 25.60 14.22 31.30
CA ARG A 502 25.21 15.14 30.23
C ARG A 502 25.72 16.54 30.55
N ILE A 503 26.58 17.04 29.68
CA ILE A 503 27.24 18.34 29.79
C ILE A 503 26.61 19.26 28.75
N PHE A 504 26.22 20.47 29.18
CA PHE A 504 25.63 21.49 28.31
C PHE A 504 26.57 22.68 28.19
N GLY A 505 26.98 23.01 26.97
CA GLY A 505 27.66 24.25 26.61
C GLY A 505 26.71 25.19 25.86
N MET A 506 26.75 26.49 26.17
CA MET A 506 25.99 27.52 25.45
C MET A 506 26.96 28.60 24.98
N TYR A 507 26.99 28.83 23.67
CA TYR A 507 27.84 29.81 23.01
C TYR A 507 26.98 30.91 22.38
N SER A 508 27.08 32.13 22.87
CA SER A 508 26.40 33.29 22.29
C SER A 508 27.25 33.89 21.17
N LEU A 509 26.73 33.91 19.95
CA LEU A 509 27.45 34.44 18.79
C LEU A 509 26.97 35.86 18.45
N LYS A 510 27.92 36.78 18.30
CA LYS A 510 27.67 38.12 17.79
C LYS A 510 27.82 38.10 16.26
N ARG A 511 26.89 38.77 15.54
CA ARG A 511 26.93 38.97 14.07
C ARG A 511 26.79 37.73 13.17
N THR A 512 26.28 36.60 13.64
CA THR A 512 25.96 35.43 12.78
C THR A 512 24.45 35.20 12.65
N ARG A 513 24.03 34.30 11.73
CA ARG A 513 22.62 33.90 11.54
C ARG A 513 21.97 33.27 12.80
N PHE A 514 22.79 32.78 13.72
CA PHE A 514 22.36 32.17 14.98
C PHE A 514 22.69 33.10 16.16
N SER A 515 21.78 33.24 17.12
CA SER A 515 22.01 34.02 18.34
C SER A 515 22.77 33.22 19.39
N VAL A 516 22.41 31.94 19.54
CA VAL A 516 22.98 31.01 20.51
C VAL A 516 23.17 29.67 19.83
N ILE A 517 24.34 29.05 20.03
CA ILE A 517 24.59 27.64 19.74
C ILE A 517 24.65 26.90 21.06
N ARG A 518 23.82 25.87 21.22
CA ARG A 518 23.85 24.95 22.34
C ARG A 518 24.55 23.66 21.91
N HIS A 519 25.58 23.29 22.65
CA HIS A 519 26.25 22.00 22.53
C HIS A 519 25.84 21.10 23.69
N THR A 520 25.32 19.93 23.37
CA THR A 520 25.11 18.87 24.35
C THR A 520 26.14 17.78 24.12
N LEU A 521 26.96 17.51 25.13
CA LEU A 521 27.94 16.43 25.16
C LEU A 521 27.46 15.37 26.16
N THR A 522 27.29 14.13 25.71
CA THR A 522 26.87 12.99 26.55
C THR A 522 27.96 11.92 26.50
N PRO A 523 28.95 11.97 27.41
CA PRO A 523 29.94 10.90 27.53
C PRO A 523 29.35 9.72 28.30
N ASN A 524 29.62 8.52 27.79
CA ASN A 524 29.25 7.24 28.39
C ASN A 524 30.50 6.37 28.50
N LEU A 525 30.78 5.90 29.71
CA LEU A 525 31.85 4.95 30.01
C LEU A 525 31.20 3.64 30.47
N SER A 526 31.46 2.53 29.80
CA SER A 526 30.91 1.21 30.14
C SER A 526 32.02 0.21 30.44
N LEU A 527 31.97 -0.44 31.60
CA LEU A 527 32.79 -1.60 31.90
C LEU A 527 31.94 -2.86 31.72
N THR A 528 32.39 -3.82 30.92
CA THR A 528 31.70 -5.10 30.69
C THR A 528 32.66 -6.26 30.95
N TYR A 529 32.21 -7.26 31.71
CA TYR A 529 32.95 -8.47 31.99
C TYR A 529 32.16 -9.71 31.58
N MET A 530 32.81 -10.62 30.88
CA MET A 530 32.30 -11.94 30.52
C MET A 530 33.41 -12.98 30.78
N PRO A 531 33.14 -14.03 31.58
CA PRO A 531 34.12 -15.08 31.82
C PRO A 531 34.25 -16.00 30.60
N ASP A 532 35.28 -16.85 30.61
CA ASP A 532 35.49 -17.87 29.58
C ASP A 532 34.68 -19.14 29.89
N PHE A 533 33.74 -19.48 29.01
CA PHE A 533 32.88 -20.67 29.13
C PHE A 533 33.48 -21.93 28.48
N THR A 534 34.73 -21.88 27.98
CA THR A 534 35.42 -23.05 27.42
C THR A 534 36.03 -23.98 28.46
N ASN A 535 35.96 -23.61 29.75
CA ASN A 535 36.46 -24.45 30.83
C ASN A 535 35.74 -25.83 30.83
N PRO A 536 36.46 -26.96 30.85
CA PRO A 536 35.88 -28.30 30.85
C PRO A 536 34.81 -28.54 31.93
N LYS A 537 34.86 -27.81 33.06
CA LYS A 537 33.84 -27.86 34.13
C LYS A 537 32.41 -27.58 33.63
N TYR A 538 32.26 -26.76 32.58
CA TYR A 538 30.94 -26.45 32.02
C TYR A 538 30.44 -27.52 31.04
N GLY A 539 31.34 -28.32 30.46
CA GLY A 539 30.98 -29.36 29.49
C GLY A 539 30.44 -28.85 28.15
N PHE A 540 30.62 -27.57 27.82
CA PHE A 540 30.14 -26.99 26.55
C PHE A 540 31.09 -27.25 25.37
N TYR A 541 32.36 -27.49 25.67
CA TYR A 541 33.42 -27.74 24.69
C TYR A 541 34.10 -29.07 24.97
N ASN A 542 34.35 -29.83 23.91
CA ASN A 542 35.14 -31.05 23.92
C ASN A 542 36.38 -30.86 23.03
N SER A 543 37.33 -31.78 23.16
CA SER A 543 38.54 -31.80 22.35
C SER A 543 38.58 -33.09 21.52
N VAL A 544 39.02 -33.00 20.28
CA VAL A 544 39.21 -34.15 19.38
C VAL A 544 40.58 -34.05 18.72
N GLN A 545 41.21 -35.19 18.46
CA GLN A 545 42.44 -35.21 17.66
C GLN A 545 42.14 -34.76 16.23
N SER A 546 43.01 -33.90 15.69
CA SER A 546 42.82 -33.22 14.41
C SER A 546 43.80 -33.65 13.33
N ASN A 547 44.87 -34.36 13.68
CA ASN A 547 45.84 -34.90 12.73
C ASN A 547 46.54 -36.15 13.27
N SER A 548 47.23 -36.85 12.38
CA SER A 548 47.99 -38.08 12.68
C SER A 548 49.18 -37.88 13.62
N ILE A 549 49.60 -36.62 13.86
CA ILE A 549 50.72 -36.23 14.74
C ILE A 549 50.21 -35.92 16.16
N GLY A 550 48.91 -36.06 16.43
CA GLY A 550 48.31 -35.86 17.76
C GLY A 550 47.89 -34.42 18.08
N GLY A 551 47.77 -33.56 17.06
CA GLY A 551 47.19 -32.23 17.22
C GLY A 551 45.76 -32.31 17.77
N ILE A 552 45.39 -31.39 18.65
CA ILE A 552 44.08 -31.38 19.33
C ILE A 552 43.31 -30.13 18.92
N THR A 553 42.08 -30.31 18.45
CA THR A 553 41.14 -29.23 18.14
C THR A 553 39.97 -29.25 19.13
N LYS A 554 39.68 -28.09 19.72
CA LYS A 554 38.48 -27.89 20.54
C LYS A 554 37.27 -27.63 19.65
N TYR A 555 36.14 -28.23 19.99
CA TYR A 555 34.86 -28.01 19.33
C TYR A 555 33.74 -27.86 20.35
N SER A 556 32.71 -27.11 19.98
CA SER A 556 31.50 -26.98 20.79
C SER A 556 30.58 -28.17 20.51
N ILE A 557 30.03 -28.78 21.55
CA ILE A 557 29.02 -29.85 21.39
C ILE A 557 27.69 -29.33 20.80
N TYR A 558 27.52 -28.01 20.72
CA TYR A 558 26.36 -27.28 20.18
C TYR A 558 26.57 -26.74 18.75
N GLU A 559 27.69 -27.11 18.10
CA GLU A 559 27.99 -26.70 16.73
C GLU A 559 26.87 -27.15 15.76
N GLY A 560 26.47 -26.27 14.84
CA GLY A 560 25.35 -26.50 13.94
C GLY A 560 23.96 -26.27 14.56
N GLY A 561 23.87 -26.06 15.87
CA GLY A 561 22.63 -25.68 16.57
C GLY A 561 22.18 -24.25 16.27
N ILE A 562 20.88 -23.97 16.47
CA ILE A 562 20.25 -22.70 16.04
C ILE A 562 20.77 -21.45 16.76
N TYR A 563 21.14 -21.59 18.03
CA TYR A 563 21.62 -20.47 18.86
C TYR A 563 23.13 -20.51 19.12
N GLY A 564 23.84 -21.53 18.61
CA GLY A 564 25.25 -21.74 18.89
C GLY A 564 25.54 -22.04 20.35
N SER A 565 26.82 -21.90 20.73
CA SER A 565 27.31 -22.10 22.10
C SER A 565 27.65 -20.76 22.77
N SER A 566 27.87 -20.81 24.07
CA SER A 566 28.39 -19.70 24.86
C SER A 566 29.74 -19.24 24.28
N ALA A 567 29.99 -17.94 24.25
CA ALA A 567 31.18 -17.38 23.61
C ALA A 567 32.49 -17.93 24.20
N THR A 568 33.51 -18.08 23.35
CA THR A 568 34.85 -18.51 23.77
C THR A 568 35.70 -17.35 24.26
N GLY A 569 36.50 -17.59 25.29
CA GLY A 569 37.47 -16.63 25.79
C GLY A 569 36.91 -15.67 26.83
N LYS A 570 37.82 -15.08 27.60
CA LYS A 570 37.51 -14.10 28.65
C LYS A 570 37.48 -12.71 28.03
N LEU A 571 36.48 -11.90 28.36
CA LEU A 571 36.35 -10.53 27.85
C LEU A 571 36.18 -9.54 29.00
N GLY A 572 37.01 -8.50 28.99
CA GLY A 572 36.93 -7.37 29.91
C GLY A 572 37.01 -6.08 29.12
N MET A 573 35.88 -5.48 28.79
CA MET A 573 35.81 -4.35 27.86
C MET A 573 35.52 -3.05 28.59
N VAL A 574 36.34 -2.03 28.34
CA VAL A 574 36.07 -0.63 28.69
C VAL A 574 35.63 0.09 27.42
N GLY A 575 34.34 0.37 27.30
CA GLY A 575 33.75 1.11 26.20
C GLY A 575 33.67 2.59 26.52
N ILE A 576 34.07 3.42 25.57
CA ILE A 576 33.94 4.88 25.60
C ILE A 576 33.02 5.26 24.45
N ASN A 577 31.94 5.95 24.74
CA ASN A 577 31.01 6.48 23.74
C ASN A 577 30.72 7.95 24.03
N ILE A 578 30.97 8.81 23.06
CA ILE A 578 30.78 10.25 23.18
C ILE A 578 29.75 10.70 22.14
N LEU A 579 28.59 11.12 22.62
CA LEU A 579 27.53 11.68 21.78
C LEU A 579 27.53 13.21 21.86
N ASN A 580 27.59 13.86 20.70
CA ASN A 580 27.54 15.31 20.54
C ASN A 580 26.27 15.70 19.78
N ALA A 581 25.55 16.70 20.26
CA ALA A 581 24.45 17.33 19.53
C ALA A 581 24.61 18.85 19.55
N LEU A 582 24.37 19.51 18.41
CA LEU A 582 24.46 20.96 18.25
C LEU A 582 23.12 21.53 17.78
N GLU A 583 22.57 22.45 18.56
CA GLU A 583 21.34 23.18 18.23
C GLU A 583 21.63 24.68 18.11
N GLY A 584 21.13 25.33 17.06
CA GLY A 584 21.22 26.77 16.85
C GLY A 584 19.88 27.47 17.02
N LYS A 585 19.84 28.58 17.76
CA LYS A 585 18.68 29.47 17.82
C LYS A 585 18.80 30.52 16.72
N GLN A 586 17.93 30.50 15.72
CA GLN A 586 18.01 31.41 14.58
C GLN A 586 17.60 32.84 14.98
N ARG A 587 18.35 33.85 14.52
CA ARG A 587 17.97 35.25 14.69
C ARG A 587 16.76 35.58 13.82
N LEU A 588 15.86 36.40 14.36
CA LEU A 588 14.73 36.93 13.62
C LEU A 588 15.25 37.82 12.48
N LYS A 589 14.66 37.69 11.29
CA LYS A 589 14.89 38.66 10.22
C LYS A 589 14.15 39.96 10.58
N PRO A 590 14.65 41.15 10.19
CA PRO A 590 14.01 42.43 10.50
C PRO A 590 12.54 42.58 10.02
N MET A 591 12.05 41.71 9.14
CA MET A 591 10.72 41.77 8.52
C MET A 591 9.75 40.66 8.96
N ASP A 592 10.09 39.84 9.97
CA ASP A 592 9.24 38.73 10.42
C ASP A 592 8.44 39.11 11.68
N THR A 593 7.15 39.37 11.53
CA THR A 593 6.22 39.83 12.57
C THR A 593 5.83 38.76 13.59
N THR A 594 6.30 37.52 13.42
CA THR A 594 5.90 36.38 14.27
C THR A 594 6.61 36.32 15.63
N GLY A 595 7.69 37.07 15.86
CA GLY A 595 8.38 37.18 17.16
C GLY A 595 9.02 35.90 17.72
N VAL A 596 8.77 34.72 17.13
CA VAL A 596 9.22 33.43 17.65
C VAL A 596 10.55 33.01 17.03
N GLN A 597 11.62 33.04 17.84
CA GLN A 597 12.93 32.52 17.44
C GLN A 597 12.87 31.01 17.22
N GLN A 598 13.14 30.56 15.99
CA GLN A 598 13.13 29.13 15.64
C GLN A 598 14.42 28.44 16.08
N ARG A 599 14.29 27.29 16.76
CA ARG A 599 15.41 26.37 17.00
C ARG A 599 15.62 25.49 15.77
N VAL A 600 16.86 25.37 15.33
CA VAL A 600 17.27 24.55 14.19
C VAL A 600 18.39 23.64 14.64
N SER A 601 18.27 22.34 14.38
CA SER A 601 19.35 21.40 14.61
C SER A 601 20.47 21.62 13.58
N LEU A 602 21.71 21.69 14.04
CA LEU A 602 22.91 21.80 13.19
C LEU A 602 23.61 20.45 13.07
N ILE A 603 23.65 19.71 14.18
CA ILE A 603 24.09 18.32 14.27
C ILE A 603 23.09 17.62 15.18
N ASP A 604 22.30 16.70 14.64
CA ASP A 604 21.35 15.92 15.44
C ASP A 604 22.11 14.96 16.36
N ALA A 605 23.14 14.31 15.82
CA ALA A 605 24.01 13.40 16.55
C ALA A 605 25.36 13.24 15.84
N LEU A 606 26.45 13.48 16.55
CA LEU A 606 27.79 12.97 16.23
C LEU A 606 28.20 12.02 17.35
N ASN A 607 28.14 10.73 17.07
CA ASN A 607 28.55 9.68 17.99
C ASN A 607 29.94 9.18 17.62
N LEU A 608 30.82 9.05 18.62
CA LEU A 608 32.13 8.41 18.47
C LEU A 608 32.24 7.34 19.55
N SER A 609 32.56 6.11 19.15
CA SER A 609 32.73 5.00 20.10
C SER A 609 33.98 4.19 19.84
N MET A 610 34.60 3.74 20.93
CA MET A 610 35.81 2.95 20.93
C MET A 610 35.86 2.09 22.20
N ASN A 611 36.38 0.87 22.09
CA ASN A 611 36.45 -0.07 23.20
C ASN A 611 37.91 -0.46 23.45
N TYR A 612 38.23 -0.77 24.71
CA TYR A 612 39.51 -1.34 25.12
C TYR A 612 39.26 -2.68 25.81
N ASN A 613 39.77 -3.78 25.24
CA ASN A 613 39.72 -5.10 25.84
C ASN A 613 40.95 -5.31 26.74
N ILE A 614 40.72 -5.27 28.05
CA ILE A 614 41.72 -5.51 29.09
C ILE A 614 42.24 -6.95 29.04
N MET A 615 41.42 -7.89 28.57
CA MET A 615 41.72 -9.33 28.59
C MET A 615 42.29 -9.83 27.24
N ALA A 616 42.52 -8.96 26.26
CA ALA A 616 43.12 -9.34 24.99
C ALA A 616 44.65 -9.36 25.11
N ASP A 617 45.28 -10.41 24.56
CA ASP A 617 46.75 -10.51 24.47
C ASP A 617 47.32 -9.54 23.43
N HIS A 618 46.57 -9.30 22.36
CA HIS A 618 46.94 -8.45 21.25
C HIS A 618 45.79 -7.54 20.80
N PHE A 619 46.14 -6.37 20.27
CA PHE A 619 45.21 -5.37 19.73
C PHE A 619 44.07 -4.99 20.68
N ASN A 620 44.40 -4.62 21.92
CA ASN A 620 43.43 -4.31 22.99
C ASN A 620 42.39 -3.26 22.60
N TRP A 621 42.78 -2.21 21.88
CA TRP A 621 41.84 -1.22 21.32
C TRP A 621 41.01 -1.75 20.14
N SER A 622 39.71 -1.47 20.13
CA SER A 622 38.85 -1.73 18.97
C SER A 622 39.03 -0.68 17.89
N ASN A 623 38.42 -0.92 16.72
CA ASN A 623 38.21 0.14 15.74
C ASN A 623 37.41 1.28 16.38
N ILE A 624 37.72 2.50 15.97
CA ILE A 624 36.92 3.69 16.24
C ILE A 624 35.74 3.64 15.28
N THR A 625 34.52 3.71 15.80
CA THR A 625 33.32 3.84 14.98
C THR A 625 32.71 5.21 15.21
N GLY A 626 32.28 5.85 14.14
CA GLY A 626 31.65 7.16 14.21
C GLY A 626 30.38 7.21 13.37
N GLY A 627 29.37 7.90 13.90
CA GLY A 627 28.11 8.15 13.22
C GLY A 627 27.78 9.63 13.28
N PHE A 628 27.44 10.23 12.15
CA PHE A 628 27.09 11.63 12.00
C PHE A 628 25.72 11.74 11.33
N ARG A 629 24.80 12.43 11.98
CA ARG A 629 23.46 12.70 11.48
C ARG A 629 23.14 14.18 11.62
N THR A 630 22.61 14.76 10.56
CA THR A 630 22.06 16.12 10.61
C THR A 630 20.94 16.29 9.59
N LYS A 631 19.96 17.13 9.95
CA LYS A 631 18.92 17.61 9.04
C LYS A 631 19.14 19.08 8.70
N LEU A 632 19.93 19.34 7.67
CA LEU A 632 20.25 20.69 7.22
C LEU A 632 19.00 21.36 6.64
N PHE A 633 18.70 22.55 7.16
CA PHE A 633 17.60 23.41 6.73
C PHE A 633 16.22 22.74 6.71
N LYS A 634 16.01 21.68 7.52
CA LYS A 634 14.79 20.84 7.53
C LYS A 634 14.47 20.13 6.20
N LYS A 635 15.39 20.12 5.24
CA LYS A 635 15.15 19.61 3.86
C LYS A 635 16.17 18.57 3.40
N ILE A 636 17.39 18.63 3.89
CA ILE A 636 18.47 17.71 3.51
C ILE A 636 18.80 16.88 4.72
N ASP A 637 18.51 15.59 4.64
CA ASP A 637 18.87 14.59 5.64
C ASP A 637 20.22 14.00 5.22
N LEU A 638 21.25 14.19 6.05
CA LEU A 638 22.58 13.62 5.85
C LEU A 638 22.89 12.65 6.98
N ASN A 639 23.31 11.45 6.60
CA ASN A 639 23.73 10.39 7.51
C ASN A 639 25.07 9.85 7.01
N ALA A 640 26.09 9.88 7.86
CA ALA A 640 27.41 9.34 7.55
C ALA A 640 27.89 8.45 8.69
N ASN A 641 28.40 7.27 8.37
CA ASN A 641 28.99 6.34 9.32
C ASN A 641 30.40 5.99 8.86
N PHE A 642 31.32 5.79 9.79
CA PHE A 642 32.67 5.36 9.47
C PHE A 642 33.23 4.40 10.50
N VAL A 643 34.21 3.61 10.06
CA VAL A 643 35.01 2.71 10.88
C VAL A 643 36.48 2.98 10.59
N ALA A 644 37.29 3.17 11.62
CA ALA A 644 38.72 3.41 11.50
C ALA A 644 39.53 2.51 12.45
N ASP A 645 40.63 1.95 11.96
CA ASP A 645 41.58 1.15 12.75
C ASP A 645 42.61 2.08 13.40
N PRO A 646 42.77 2.08 14.73
CA PRO A 646 43.84 2.87 15.36
C PRO A 646 45.23 2.28 15.07
N TYR A 647 45.32 1.01 14.68
CA TYR A 647 46.58 0.32 14.42
C TYR A 647 47.02 0.40 12.96
N LYS A 648 48.33 0.27 12.77
CA LYS A 648 48.98 0.28 11.47
C LYS A 648 48.82 -1.04 10.73
N MET A 649 48.93 -0.95 9.41
CA MET A 649 48.97 -2.08 8.49
C MET A 649 50.23 -2.00 7.63
N THR A 650 50.89 -3.13 7.39
CA THR A 650 52.05 -3.24 6.48
C THR A 650 51.62 -3.18 5.02
N ALA A 651 52.60 -3.12 4.10
CA ALA A 651 52.33 -3.14 2.66
C ALA A 651 51.72 -4.47 2.19
N GLU A 652 51.98 -5.55 2.93
CA GLU A 652 51.45 -6.90 2.71
C GLU A 652 50.05 -7.10 3.32
N GLY A 653 49.47 -6.06 3.93
CA GLY A 653 48.12 -6.12 4.50
C GLY A 653 48.05 -6.67 5.93
N ILE A 654 49.20 -6.85 6.59
CA ILE A 654 49.27 -7.38 7.96
C ILE A 654 49.07 -6.25 8.96
N ARG A 655 48.13 -6.43 9.90
CA ARG A 655 47.91 -5.49 11.01
C ARG A 655 49.03 -5.64 12.04
N ILE A 656 49.57 -4.54 12.55
CA ILE A 656 50.67 -4.53 13.53
C ILE A 656 50.31 -3.69 14.75
N GLU A 657 50.84 -4.04 15.92
CA GLU A 657 50.52 -3.42 17.22
C GLU A 657 51.19 -2.05 17.43
N ARG A 658 51.12 -1.20 16.41
CA ARG A 658 51.65 0.16 16.45
C ARG A 658 50.55 1.12 16.01
N PHE A 659 50.33 2.16 16.80
CA PHE A 659 49.34 3.19 16.48
C PHE A 659 49.75 4.01 15.25
N GLU A 660 48.78 4.31 14.40
CA GLU A 660 48.95 5.13 13.20
C GLU A 660 49.45 6.56 13.49
N TRP A 661 49.11 7.10 14.66
CA TRP A 661 49.48 8.45 15.07
C TRP A 661 51.01 8.64 15.19
N ARG A 662 51.74 7.59 15.60
CA ARG A 662 53.19 7.67 15.84
C ARG A 662 54.00 7.84 14.56
N ASP A 663 53.59 7.20 13.46
CA ASP A 663 54.38 7.19 12.21
C ASP A 663 53.88 8.23 11.20
N LYS A 664 52.55 8.32 11.01
CA LYS A 664 51.93 9.11 9.93
C LYS A 664 51.18 10.35 10.43
N LYS A 665 51.24 10.66 11.73
CA LYS A 665 50.48 11.75 12.39
C LYS A 665 48.97 11.71 12.09
N ARG A 666 48.44 10.52 11.75
CA ARG A 666 46.99 10.29 11.52
C ARG A 666 46.42 9.52 12.69
N LEU A 667 45.25 9.94 13.20
CA LEU A 667 44.67 9.34 14.41
C LEU A 667 44.31 7.86 14.22
N ALA A 668 43.81 7.49 13.04
CA ALA A 668 43.46 6.13 12.68
C ALA A 668 43.41 5.96 11.15
N ARG A 669 43.53 4.72 10.67
CA ARG A 669 43.34 4.36 9.27
C ARG A 669 41.85 4.09 9.01
N LEU A 670 41.22 4.86 8.13
CA LEU A 670 39.84 4.61 7.73
C LEU A 670 39.74 3.22 7.05
N LYS A 671 38.82 2.38 7.52
CA LYS A 671 38.53 1.04 6.97
C LYS A 671 37.24 1.01 6.18
N GLY A 672 36.31 1.91 6.48
CA GLY A 672 35.06 2.01 5.77
C GLY A 672 34.31 3.30 6.09
N ALA A 673 33.50 3.75 5.15
CA ALA A 673 32.62 4.89 5.27
C ALA A 673 31.35 4.66 4.46
N ASN A 674 30.21 5.01 5.03
CA ASN A 674 28.92 5.02 4.36
C ASN A 674 28.34 6.43 4.48
N ILE A 675 27.96 7.06 3.38
CA ILE A 675 27.35 8.38 3.36
C ILE A 675 26.05 8.31 2.57
N ILE A 676 24.97 8.75 3.18
CA ILE A 676 23.63 8.83 2.60
C ILE A 676 23.17 10.28 2.71
N ILE A 677 22.82 10.87 1.57
CA ILE A 677 22.26 12.22 1.50
C ILE A 677 20.90 12.10 0.81
N GLY A 678 19.85 12.50 1.50
CA GLY A 678 18.48 12.50 0.99
C GLY A 678 17.87 13.88 1.04
N THR A 679 17.12 14.25 0.00
CA THR A 679 16.20 15.39 0.06
C THR A 679 14.89 15.06 -0.65
N SER A 680 13.80 15.57 -0.08
CA SER A 680 12.48 15.51 -0.69
C SER A 680 11.91 16.92 -0.74
N LEU A 681 11.67 17.39 -1.95
CA LEU A 681 11.22 18.74 -2.26
C LEU A 681 9.85 18.64 -2.93
N ARG A 682 8.88 19.42 -2.45
CA ARG A 682 7.57 19.54 -3.09
C ARG A 682 6.94 20.90 -2.83
N LYS A 683 6.16 21.40 -3.79
CA LYS A 683 5.38 22.64 -3.63
C LYS A 683 4.23 22.41 -2.65
N GLY A 684 4.12 23.27 -1.61
CA GLY A 684 3.12 23.15 -0.53
C GLY A 684 3.58 22.44 0.76
N GLY A 685 4.81 21.89 0.79
CA GLY A 685 5.36 21.25 2.00
C GLY A 685 4.84 19.84 2.28
N ILE A 686 5.33 19.21 3.37
CA ILE A 686 5.14 17.78 3.68
C ILE A 686 3.68 17.41 4.11
N SER A 687 2.74 18.36 4.09
CA SER A 687 1.36 18.12 4.59
C SER A 687 0.23 18.34 3.59
N ALA A 688 0.51 18.63 2.31
CA ALA A 688 -0.53 18.82 1.31
C ALA A 688 -1.02 17.49 0.71
N THR A 689 -1.74 16.69 1.49
CA THR A 689 -2.70 15.71 0.94
C THR A 689 -4.10 16.27 1.17
N THR A 690 -4.53 17.15 0.28
CA THR A 690 -5.90 17.65 0.29
C THR A 690 -6.83 16.47 0.03
N ARG A 691 -7.62 16.09 1.04
CA ARG A 691 -8.59 15.01 0.95
C ARG A 691 -9.54 15.32 -0.21
N ARG A 692 -9.65 14.40 -1.18
CA ARG A 692 -10.58 14.59 -2.28
C ARG A 692 -12.00 14.49 -1.71
N THR A 693 -12.79 15.54 -1.93
CA THR A 693 -14.21 15.63 -1.55
C THR A 693 -15.05 15.61 -2.83
N SER A 694 -16.12 14.83 -2.85
CA SER A 694 -17.10 14.81 -3.94
C SER A 694 -18.50 14.84 -3.33
N SER A 695 -19.40 15.64 -3.91
CA SER A 695 -20.82 15.65 -3.56
C SER A 695 -21.60 14.48 -4.15
N ARG A 696 -20.97 13.68 -5.04
CA ARG A 696 -21.63 12.60 -5.81
C ARG A 696 -21.22 11.18 -5.39
N GLY A 697 -20.15 11.03 -4.60
CA GLY A 697 -19.65 9.73 -4.13
C GLY A 697 -20.05 9.46 -2.68
N THR A 698 -20.31 8.20 -2.34
CA THR A 698 -20.52 7.79 -0.95
C THR A 698 -19.24 7.97 -0.12
N ASP A 699 -19.37 8.16 1.19
CA ASP A 699 -18.20 8.24 2.10
C ASP A 699 -17.29 7.01 2.00
N ALA A 700 -17.85 5.84 1.66
CA ALA A 700 -17.08 4.61 1.44
C ALA A 700 -16.25 4.67 0.15
N GLU A 701 -16.80 5.18 -0.95
CA GLU A 701 -16.09 5.37 -2.23
C GLU A 701 -15.04 6.48 -2.13
N LEU A 702 -15.37 7.59 -1.47
CA LEU A 702 -14.43 8.67 -1.16
C LEU A 702 -13.30 8.18 -0.26
N ASN A 703 -13.60 7.34 0.73
CA ASN A 703 -12.56 6.72 1.54
C ASN A 703 -11.74 5.71 0.73
N MET A 704 -12.32 4.93 -0.18
CA MET A 704 -11.56 4.07 -1.11
C MET A 704 -10.62 4.87 -2.03
N LEU A 705 -11.10 5.96 -2.61
CA LEU A 705 -10.31 6.89 -3.43
C LEU A 705 -9.17 7.54 -2.63
N ASN A 706 -9.46 7.99 -1.41
CA ASN A 706 -8.47 8.59 -0.52
C ASN A 706 -7.52 7.56 0.13
N THR A 707 -7.89 6.27 0.20
CA THR A 707 -7.03 5.18 0.71
C THR A 707 -6.21 4.48 -0.38
N ASN A 708 -6.61 4.60 -1.65
CA ASN A 708 -5.83 4.18 -2.81
C ASN A 708 -5.44 5.38 -3.71
N PRO A 709 -4.69 6.37 -3.19
CA PRO A 709 -4.30 7.56 -3.96
C PRO A 709 -3.46 7.23 -5.21
N ASN A 710 -2.82 6.06 -5.23
CA ASN A 710 -2.03 5.59 -6.39
C ASN A 710 -2.87 5.19 -7.61
N GLY A 711 -4.19 5.01 -7.46
CA GLY A 711 -5.10 4.72 -8.56
C GLY A 711 -5.44 5.93 -9.43
N TYR A 712 -5.07 7.15 -9.00
CA TYR A 712 -5.41 8.39 -9.70
C TYR A 712 -4.34 9.45 -9.49
N VAL A 713 -3.77 9.95 -10.58
CA VAL A 713 -2.74 10.98 -10.54
C VAL A 713 -3.26 12.27 -9.90
N ASP A 714 -2.60 12.71 -8.83
CA ASP A 714 -2.92 13.98 -8.19
C ASP A 714 -2.26 15.16 -8.93
N PHE A 715 -3.05 15.91 -9.69
CA PHE A 715 -2.62 17.13 -10.38
C PHE A 715 -2.54 18.36 -9.44
N ASN A 716 -2.88 18.25 -8.15
CA ASN A 716 -2.81 19.39 -7.24
C ASN A 716 -1.39 19.75 -6.81
N ILE A 717 -0.47 18.78 -6.85
CA ILE A 717 0.96 19.01 -6.58
C ILE A 717 1.65 19.29 -7.92
N PRO A 718 2.09 20.53 -8.19
CA PRO A 718 2.64 20.89 -9.50
C PRO A 718 4.01 20.28 -9.75
N TRP A 719 4.78 19.99 -8.70
CA TRP A 719 6.01 19.22 -8.81
C TRP A 719 6.41 18.59 -7.47
N SER A 720 7.06 17.44 -7.57
CA SER A 720 7.80 16.79 -6.50
C SER A 720 9.14 16.28 -7.02
N LEU A 721 10.17 16.34 -6.18
CA LEU A 721 11.51 15.86 -6.48
C LEU A 721 12.10 15.18 -5.25
N ASN A 722 12.51 13.94 -5.41
CA ASN A 722 13.28 13.18 -4.46
C ASN A 722 14.67 12.94 -5.05
N PHE A 723 15.68 13.25 -4.25
CA PHE A 723 17.07 13.00 -4.58
C PHE A 723 17.70 12.21 -3.44
N GLY A 724 18.36 11.11 -3.79
CA GLY A 724 19.11 10.28 -2.87
C GLY A 724 20.50 9.99 -3.44
N PHE A 725 21.55 10.36 -2.70
CA PHE A 725 22.92 9.97 -2.98
C PHE A 725 23.40 8.98 -1.93
N THR A 726 24.01 7.87 -2.38
CA THR A 726 24.62 6.88 -1.50
C THR A 726 26.06 6.63 -1.93
N LEU A 727 27.00 6.76 -0.99
CA LEU A 727 28.39 6.35 -1.11
C LEU A 727 28.66 5.24 -0.11
N ASN A 728 29.17 4.11 -0.58
CA ASN A 728 29.77 3.08 0.25
C ASN A 728 31.23 2.97 -0.11
N TRP A 729 32.11 3.08 0.88
CA TRP A 729 33.55 2.93 0.72
C TRP A 729 34.05 1.94 1.76
N SER A 730 34.89 0.99 1.35
CA SER A 730 35.41 -0.06 2.21
C SER A 730 36.82 -0.44 1.77
N LYS A 731 37.75 -0.43 2.73
CA LYS A 731 39.15 -0.81 2.56
C LYS A 731 39.69 -1.43 3.87
N PRO A 732 39.16 -2.58 4.30
CA PRO A 732 39.59 -3.21 5.56
C PRO A 732 41.04 -3.71 5.49
N LEU A 733 41.46 -4.21 4.33
CA LEU A 733 42.80 -4.70 4.00
C LEU A 733 43.40 -3.83 2.88
N LEU A 734 44.02 -4.44 1.86
CA LEU A 734 44.64 -3.74 0.73
C LEU A 734 43.64 -3.38 -0.38
N THR A 735 42.67 -4.26 -0.62
CA THR A 735 41.66 -4.08 -1.66
C THR A 735 40.66 -3.02 -1.24
N GLU A 736 40.43 -2.07 -2.14
CA GLU A 736 39.47 -1.00 -1.99
C GLU A 736 38.23 -1.31 -2.81
N THR A 737 37.07 -1.25 -2.16
CA THR A 737 35.78 -1.29 -2.83
C THR A 737 35.04 -0.01 -2.52
N PHE A 738 34.48 0.60 -3.56
CA PHE A 738 33.61 1.75 -3.40
C PHE A 738 32.45 1.64 -4.38
N SER A 739 31.27 2.09 -3.97
CA SER A 739 30.10 2.19 -4.83
C SER A 739 29.39 3.50 -4.57
N GLN A 740 28.91 4.10 -5.65
CA GLN A 740 28.27 5.41 -5.64
C GLN A 740 27.03 5.36 -6.52
N SER A 741 25.89 5.73 -5.96
CA SER A 741 24.64 5.76 -6.72
C SER A 741 23.84 7.03 -6.43
N ILE A 742 23.21 7.53 -7.48
CA ILE A 742 22.23 8.61 -7.42
C ILE A 742 20.87 8.01 -7.76
N ASN A 743 19.90 8.27 -6.91
CA ASN A 743 18.49 7.95 -7.11
C ASN A 743 17.76 9.27 -7.27
N LEU A 744 17.12 9.46 -8.42
CA LEU A 744 16.34 10.65 -8.72
C LEU A 744 14.93 10.20 -9.10
N SER A 745 13.93 10.66 -8.37
CA SER A 745 12.54 10.41 -8.72
C SER A 745 11.68 11.62 -8.48
N GLY A 746 10.60 11.76 -9.21
CA GLY A 746 9.75 12.93 -9.08
C GLY A 746 8.63 12.95 -10.09
N ASP A 747 7.82 14.00 -9.98
CA ASP A 747 6.73 14.26 -10.89
C ASP A 747 6.59 15.75 -11.14
N LEU A 748 6.17 16.12 -12.35
CA LEU A 748 5.99 17.49 -12.79
C LEU A 748 4.69 17.60 -13.60
N ASN A 749 3.83 18.54 -13.22
CA ASN A 749 2.72 18.96 -14.06
C ASN A 749 3.25 19.89 -15.14
N VAL A 750 3.32 19.41 -16.38
CA VAL A 750 3.70 20.23 -17.54
C VAL A 750 2.58 21.22 -17.88
N THR A 751 1.33 20.78 -17.76
CA THR A 751 0.11 21.60 -17.87
C THR A 751 -0.96 21.07 -16.91
N PRO A 752 -2.10 21.76 -16.68
CA PRO A 752 -3.18 21.24 -15.84
C PRO A 752 -3.72 19.86 -16.23
N LYS A 753 -3.48 19.41 -17.47
CA LYS A 753 -3.93 18.12 -18.01
C LYS A 753 -2.78 17.17 -18.33
N TRP A 754 -1.53 17.53 -18.06
CA TRP A 754 -0.36 16.71 -18.35
C TRP A 754 0.56 16.61 -17.15
N LYS A 755 0.89 15.38 -16.78
CA LYS A 755 1.85 15.09 -15.71
C LYS A 755 2.89 14.10 -16.19
N VAL A 756 4.15 14.38 -15.89
CA VAL A 756 5.28 13.51 -16.20
C VAL A 756 5.95 13.13 -14.90
N GLY A 757 5.89 11.84 -14.56
CA GLY A 757 6.67 11.22 -13.51
C GLY A 757 7.93 10.59 -14.09
N PHE A 758 9.01 10.59 -13.32
CA PHE A 758 10.23 9.88 -13.67
C PHE A 758 10.83 9.22 -12.43
N ASP A 759 11.52 8.11 -12.66
CA ASP A 759 12.31 7.41 -11.65
C ASP A 759 13.57 6.89 -12.33
N SER A 760 14.73 7.25 -11.80
CA SER A 760 16.02 6.94 -12.40
C SER A 760 17.05 6.64 -11.32
N ASN A 761 17.81 5.57 -11.54
CA ASN A 761 18.99 5.22 -10.75
C ASN A 761 20.23 5.25 -11.65
N TYR A 762 21.24 6.01 -11.23
CA TYR A 762 22.51 6.17 -11.92
C TYR A 762 23.65 5.63 -11.07
N ASP A 763 24.38 4.64 -11.60
CA ASP A 763 25.61 4.12 -11.02
C ASP A 763 26.79 4.96 -11.51
N LEU A 764 27.35 5.76 -10.60
CA LEU A 764 28.47 6.65 -10.86
C LEU A 764 29.78 5.90 -11.13
N GLN A 765 29.91 4.66 -10.64
CA GLN A 765 31.13 3.87 -10.82
C GLN A 765 31.26 3.36 -12.26
N HIS A 766 30.15 2.89 -12.84
CA HIS A 766 30.12 2.37 -14.20
C HIS A 766 29.69 3.42 -15.23
N GLY A 767 29.24 4.60 -14.78
CA GLY A 767 28.74 5.67 -15.65
C GLY A 767 27.42 5.32 -16.35
N GLN A 768 26.64 4.39 -15.78
CA GLN A 768 25.48 3.77 -16.43
C GLN A 768 24.20 3.98 -15.63
N PHE A 769 23.08 4.13 -16.33
CA PHE A 769 21.76 4.08 -15.71
C PHE A 769 21.35 2.62 -15.48
N ALA A 770 21.00 2.27 -14.23
CA ALA A 770 20.56 0.92 -13.89
C ALA A 770 19.10 0.68 -14.31
N TYR A 771 18.20 1.56 -13.88
CA TYR A 771 16.78 1.53 -14.24
C TYR A 771 16.31 2.97 -14.43
N THR A 772 15.58 3.24 -15.51
CA THR A 772 14.92 4.52 -15.72
C THR A 772 13.53 4.27 -16.25
N SER A 773 12.53 4.88 -15.63
CA SER A 773 11.14 4.84 -16.08
C SER A 773 10.57 6.25 -16.18
N LEU A 774 9.79 6.47 -17.24
CA LEU A 774 9.07 7.69 -17.50
C LEU A 774 7.58 7.35 -17.55
N ASN A 775 6.79 8.03 -16.73
CA ASN A 775 5.35 7.83 -16.62
C ASN A 775 4.64 9.12 -17.02
N VAL A 776 4.07 9.16 -18.21
CA VAL A 776 3.35 10.32 -18.74
C VAL A 776 1.86 10.07 -18.60
N TYR A 777 1.16 11.04 -18.04
CA TYR A 777 -0.28 11.01 -17.82
C TYR A 777 -0.92 12.20 -18.50
N ARG A 778 -1.99 11.95 -19.25
CA ARG A 778 -2.81 12.98 -19.90
C ARG A 778 -4.28 12.83 -19.56
N ASP A 779 -4.86 13.92 -19.08
CA ASP A 779 -6.29 14.05 -18.86
C ASP A 779 -6.99 14.48 -20.16
N LEU A 780 -7.87 13.61 -20.67
CA LEU A 780 -8.67 13.82 -21.88
C LEU A 780 -10.17 14.00 -21.54
N HIS A 781 -10.49 14.53 -20.36
CA HIS A 781 -11.84 14.79 -19.85
C HIS A 781 -12.62 13.52 -19.45
N CYS A 782 -13.07 12.74 -20.43
CA CYS A 782 -13.81 11.48 -20.20
C CYS A 782 -12.88 10.26 -20.31
N TRP A 783 -11.72 10.47 -20.92
CA TRP A 783 -10.66 9.49 -21.06
C TRP A 783 -9.44 9.93 -20.25
N GLU A 784 -8.63 8.97 -19.87
CA GLU A 784 -7.29 9.17 -19.36
C GLU A 784 -6.30 8.34 -20.17
N LEU A 785 -5.18 8.97 -20.52
CA LEU A 785 -4.09 8.30 -21.20
C LEU A 785 -2.91 8.19 -20.24
N GLN A 786 -2.40 6.98 -20.09
CA GLN A 786 -1.19 6.66 -19.35
C GLN A 786 -0.17 6.06 -20.32
N PHE A 787 1.04 6.60 -20.32
CA PHE A 787 2.17 6.10 -21.07
C PHE A 787 3.32 5.82 -20.11
N ASN A 788 3.65 4.56 -19.91
CA ASN A 788 4.79 4.13 -19.12
C ASN A 788 5.88 3.67 -20.07
N TRP A 789 7.09 4.22 -19.95
CA TRP A 789 8.19 3.97 -20.86
C TRP A 789 9.49 3.70 -20.11
N ILE A 790 10.16 2.60 -20.48
CA ILE A 790 11.52 2.27 -20.08
C ILE A 790 12.39 2.45 -21.32
N PRO A 791 13.17 3.54 -21.43
CA PRO A 791 13.80 3.95 -22.68
C PRO A 791 15.05 3.15 -23.04
N PHE A 792 15.78 2.63 -22.07
CA PHE A 792 17.06 1.95 -22.27
C PHE A 792 17.28 0.83 -21.24
N GLY A 793 18.37 0.07 -21.40
CA GLY A 793 18.69 -1.11 -20.59
C GLY A 793 18.02 -2.39 -21.07
N PHE A 794 18.24 -3.50 -20.35
CA PHE A 794 17.74 -4.82 -20.75
C PHE A 794 16.20 -4.92 -20.78
N ARG A 795 15.49 -3.96 -20.17
CA ARG A 795 14.02 -3.95 -20.05
C ARG A 795 13.32 -2.86 -20.85
N GLN A 796 13.94 -2.42 -21.96
CA GLN A 796 13.30 -1.50 -22.89
C GLN A 796 11.87 -1.95 -23.20
N SER A 797 10.90 -1.12 -22.87
CA SER A 797 9.48 -1.45 -23.03
C SER A 797 8.64 -0.19 -22.96
N TYR A 798 7.45 -0.25 -23.54
CA TYR A 798 6.48 0.81 -23.35
C TYR A 798 5.07 0.24 -23.25
N ASN A 799 4.24 0.94 -22.48
CA ASN A 799 2.83 0.62 -22.34
C ASN A 799 2.01 1.90 -22.48
N ILE A 800 1.12 1.94 -23.46
CA ILE A 800 0.12 2.98 -23.64
C ILE A 800 -1.22 2.39 -23.23
N THR A 801 -1.84 2.98 -22.21
CA THR A 801 -3.17 2.61 -21.74
C THR A 801 -4.09 3.81 -21.91
N LEU A 802 -5.22 3.61 -22.58
CA LEU A 802 -6.30 4.59 -22.71
C LEU A 802 -7.55 4.01 -22.03
N ASN A 803 -8.02 4.66 -20.96
CA ASN A 803 -9.16 4.19 -20.16
C ASN A 803 -10.25 5.26 -20.08
N VAL A 804 -11.51 4.85 -19.94
CA VAL A 804 -12.61 5.74 -19.56
C VAL A 804 -12.50 6.05 -18.06
N LYS A 805 -12.57 7.33 -17.69
CA LYS A 805 -12.44 7.79 -16.29
C LYS A 805 -13.60 7.38 -15.38
N SER A 806 -14.78 7.18 -15.95
CA SER A 806 -15.98 6.81 -15.17
C SER A 806 -15.87 5.36 -14.68
N ALA A 807 -16.11 5.16 -13.39
CA ALA A 807 -16.15 3.83 -12.77
C ALA A 807 -17.18 2.89 -13.40
N VAL A 808 -18.24 3.44 -14.02
CA VAL A 808 -19.33 2.67 -14.66
C VAL A 808 -18.89 2.00 -15.96
N LEU A 809 -17.88 2.56 -16.63
CA LEU A 809 -17.36 2.09 -17.92
C LEU A 809 -15.85 1.82 -17.88
N GLN A 810 -15.29 1.58 -16.68
CA GLN A 810 -13.86 1.42 -16.47
C GLN A 810 -13.27 0.18 -17.19
N ASP A 811 -14.11 -0.82 -17.48
CA ASP A 811 -13.72 -2.00 -18.25
C ASP A 811 -13.45 -1.68 -19.74
N LEU A 812 -13.87 -0.51 -20.21
CA LEU A 812 -13.62 -0.02 -21.56
C LEU A 812 -12.22 0.61 -21.62
N LYS A 813 -11.23 -0.27 -21.73
CA LYS A 813 -9.81 0.07 -21.84
C LYS A 813 -9.21 -0.39 -23.16
N LEU A 814 -8.38 0.46 -23.76
CA LEU A 814 -7.52 0.11 -24.88
C LEU A 814 -6.08 0.13 -24.38
N THR A 815 -5.40 -1.02 -24.41
CA THR A 815 -4.01 -1.13 -23.97
C THR A 815 -3.15 -1.60 -25.13
N ARG A 816 -2.11 -0.83 -25.45
CA ARG A 816 -1.04 -1.24 -26.36
C ARG A 816 0.24 -1.37 -25.56
N LYS A 817 0.67 -2.61 -25.37
CA LYS A 817 1.88 -2.97 -24.64
C LYS A 817 2.91 -3.50 -25.62
N ARG A 818 4.17 -3.13 -25.42
CA ARG A 818 5.33 -3.77 -26.05
C ARG A 818 6.31 -4.12 -24.94
N ASP A 819 6.59 -5.42 -24.81
CA ASP A 819 7.41 -5.96 -23.73
C ASP A 819 8.88 -6.09 -24.16
N TRP A 820 9.77 -6.22 -23.18
CA TRP A 820 11.22 -6.26 -23.39
C TRP A 820 11.72 -7.50 -24.15
N TYR A 821 10.97 -8.59 -24.15
CA TYR A 821 11.28 -9.80 -24.92
C TYR A 821 10.77 -9.74 -26.36
N ASP A 822 10.01 -8.70 -26.75
CA ASP A 822 9.61 -8.48 -28.15
C ASP A 822 10.78 -7.94 -29.02
N PHE A 823 11.96 -7.71 -28.43
CA PHE A 823 13.17 -7.27 -29.12
C PHE A 823 14.02 -8.43 -29.67
N SER A 824 13.74 -9.69 -29.32
CA SER A 824 14.54 -10.85 -29.76
C SER A 824 14.15 -11.38 -31.15
N GLY A 825 13.83 -10.49 -32.07
CA GLY A 825 13.47 -10.81 -33.45
C GLY A 825 14.09 -9.80 -34.40
N ASN A 826 15.42 -9.81 -34.48
CA ASN A 826 16.19 -9.33 -35.62
C ASN A 826 17.32 -10.34 -35.88
#